data_AF-A0A3D9HII8-F1
#
_entry.id   AF-A0A3D9HII8-F1
#
_cell.length_a   1.000
_cell.length_b   1.000
_cell.length_c   1.000
_cell.angle_alpha   90.00
_cell.angle_beta   90.00
_cell.angle_gamma   90.00
#
_symmetry.space_group_name_H-M   'P 1'
#
loop_
_entity.id
_entity.type
_entity.pdbx_description
1 polymer ?
#
loop_
_entity_poly.entity_id
_entity_poly.type
_entity_poly.pdbx_seq_one_letter_code
_entity_poly.pdbx_strand_id
1 'polypeptide(L)'
;MKLCNTFVIFAICFSISLGFSQKPLINTPAVSPDGQTIAFNFQGDIWTANINGQNPKRLTVHEAYDTKPTWSADGNYIAFVSERFGNYDVFVMPANGGAPKRLTHHSTIDIITDYTPDGDLLFSTRRNFVQVEREFETHIINENGGTPKRYLETTGFDVKLSPNGNFVVFVKGSCRLEREAYKGPANRDLWLYNIKNETYTQLTDYDGNDFYPQWGDNNTIYFQSSRSGKYNVHKLHINDAGEKQGAVTQITNFSDMGIFSFQLSRNGTDLIMTKGKSVYLVNTQSKAKKEININIASDYRFNPVEHKTYSSDVDDISISPNGKYAAFNIRGEIFIRETDKEKRHTVNLTRSSFRDTDATWLNDSTLLFVSDRDGQKDLYLIKSDNANESNLLKTLKYKIERITKTSEDERNLVLSPNRKSIAYNLGRGQLIVAEIDHKGSLSNKKTLLNGWATADGVTWSPDSKWLAYSLSDLDFNSEIYIHKADNSARPVNISMHPKQDRSPVWSPDGKKLMFSSNRNNSDYDVWFTWLTKTDWEKTSQDWEEDSGQEKDKDKKDEKKNEKDKMPKVEPVIIDFEDIHERQVQVTSYLGGEFGQLFSKDSKTIYYTTGNGSRGDAQTESDLFKITWDGKDKKVLTTNDTRPSNITTDKKLSKIYLTKKGSLSSLNLSNDKMESLSFLAKLDIDYNVELQQIFNEAWKAINDGFYDSNFHGQDWNSLRKKYEPLAMSASTRNDFQTIFNWMLGQINASHMGLYRLETRADLQSERTGLLGIEFEPMSNGNLKVTSVVPAMPADRSASEINVGDVITGVNGNELNKSSNIYEFLEGTANEKIYIEIEKGGALKEIVIRPKSSNQLENYNTWVKERKRLTDIYSNGRLGYIHIQGMNWTSFERFERELTAAGLGKEGIVIDVRFNGGGWTTDYLMAVLNVKQHAYTVPRGAAKNLDSEHTKFINHYPYSERLPLASWTKPSIALCNQNSYSNAEIFSHAYKALNIGTLVGAPTFGAVISTSGIGLIDGSYVRMPFRGWYVRETKSNMELGPAIPDIVVYNNPDDKAKNIDTQLKRAVDELLSQLK
;
A
#
# COMPACT_ATOMS: atom_id res chain seq x y z
N MET A 1 -62.39 67.94 -25.78
CA MET A 1 -63.20 66.71 -25.96
C MET A 1 -62.41 65.77 -26.88
N LYS A 2 -62.21 64.51 -26.47
CA LYS A 2 -61.52 63.39 -27.16
C LYS A 2 -59.97 63.38 -27.19
N LEU A 3 -59.47 62.14 -26.96
CA LEU A 3 -58.17 61.51 -27.28
C LEU A 3 -57.00 61.88 -26.33
N CYS A 4 -56.14 60.97 -25.85
CA CYS A 4 -55.63 59.74 -26.44
C CYS A 4 -55.09 58.74 -25.38
N ASN A 5 -55.02 57.48 -25.82
CA ASN A 5 -54.55 56.24 -25.18
C ASN A 5 -53.37 56.31 -24.21
N THR A 6 -53.44 55.53 -23.12
CA THR A 6 -52.28 55.08 -22.34
C THR A 6 -52.27 53.54 -22.31
N PHE A 7 -51.21 52.96 -22.89
CA PHE A 7 -50.91 51.53 -22.93
C PHE A 7 -50.61 51.00 -21.52
N VAL A 8 -51.25 49.89 -21.12
CA VAL A 8 -50.82 49.08 -19.99
C VAL A 8 -49.93 47.96 -20.53
N ILE A 9 -48.63 48.03 -20.24
CA ILE A 9 -47.65 46.98 -20.52
C ILE A 9 -47.65 46.02 -19.33
N PHE A 10 -48.13 44.79 -19.53
CA PHE A 10 -47.89 43.67 -18.63
C PHE A 10 -46.47 43.16 -18.90
N ALA A 11 -45.53 43.50 -18.01
CA ALA A 11 -44.20 42.89 -18.00
C ALA A 11 -44.29 41.52 -17.29
N ILE A 12 -44.34 40.45 -18.08
CA ILE A 12 -44.16 39.07 -17.60
C ILE A 12 -42.67 38.91 -17.27
N CYS A 13 -42.33 38.94 -15.98
CA CYS A 13 -41.03 38.49 -15.51
C CYS A 13 -40.93 36.97 -15.71
N PHE A 14 -40.28 36.53 -16.78
CA PHE A 14 -39.76 35.17 -16.86
C PHE A 14 -38.63 35.02 -15.84
N SER A 15 -38.94 34.43 -14.69
CA SER A 15 -37.94 33.86 -13.81
C SER A 15 -37.26 32.72 -14.57
N ILE A 16 -36.07 32.98 -15.11
CA ILE A 16 -35.20 31.93 -15.64
C ILE A 16 -34.69 31.16 -14.42
N SER A 17 -35.38 30.08 -14.07
CA SER A 17 -34.82 29.04 -13.23
C SER A 17 -33.64 28.43 -14.00
N LEU A 18 -32.42 28.86 -13.68
CA LEU A 18 -31.20 28.18 -14.08
C LEU A 18 -31.22 26.79 -13.42
N GLY A 19 -31.75 25.80 -14.13
CA GLY A 19 -31.65 24.41 -13.71
C GLY A 19 -30.18 24.01 -13.67
N PHE A 20 -29.70 23.56 -12.51
CA PHE A 20 -28.37 22.95 -12.37
C PHE A 20 -28.34 21.67 -13.20
N SER A 21 -27.64 21.69 -14.34
CA SER A 21 -27.41 20.51 -15.16
C SER A 21 -25.98 20.02 -14.94
N GLN A 22 -25.84 18.78 -14.48
CA GLN A 22 -24.56 18.12 -14.23
C GLN A 22 -24.06 17.45 -15.52
N LYS A 23 -22.77 17.62 -15.82
CA LYS A 23 -22.07 16.85 -16.86
C LYS A 23 -21.39 15.65 -16.19
N PRO A 24 -21.76 14.40 -16.54
CA PRO A 24 -21.24 13.24 -15.85
C PRO A 24 -19.77 12.96 -16.24
N LEU A 25 -18.94 12.64 -15.25
CA LEU A 25 -17.65 11.99 -15.47
C LEU A 25 -17.90 10.48 -15.62
N ILE A 26 -17.76 9.97 -16.84
CA ILE A 26 -18.05 8.57 -17.17
C ILE A 26 -16.74 7.81 -17.34
N ASN A 27 -16.57 6.70 -16.64
CA ASN A 27 -15.39 5.85 -16.75
C ASN A 27 -15.60 4.68 -17.71
N THR A 28 -16.78 4.06 -17.69
CA THR A 28 -17.10 2.84 -18.44
C THR A 28 -18.43 3.01 -19.19
N PRO A 29 -18.42 3.51 -20.43
CA PRO A 29 -19.60 3.53 -21.28
C PRO A 29 -19.81 2.16 -21.93
N ALA A 30 -21.06 1.85 -22.28
CA ALA A 30 -21.44 0.71 -23.10
C ALA A 30 -22.56 1.12 -24.06
N VAL A 31 -22.56 0.56 -25.26
CA VAL A 31 -23.58 0.82 -26.28
C VAL A 31 -24.46 -0.42 -26.45
N SER A 32 -25.77 -0.21 -26.63
CA SER A 32 -26.72 -1.30 -26.85
C SER A 32 -26.42 -2.04 -28.17
N PRO A 33 -26.83 -3.31 -28.30
CA PRO A 33 -26.57 -4.10 -29.51
C PRO A 33 -27.06 -3.44 -30.81
N ASP A 34 -28.16 -2.70 -30.74
CA ASP A 34 -28.78 -1.99 -31.85
C ASP A 34 -28.21 -0.57 -32.11
N GLY A 35 -27.28 -0.10 -31.27
CA GLY A 35 -26.66 1.23 -31.41
C GLY A 35 -27.54 2.42 -31.01
N GLN A 36 -28.70 2.21 -30.40
CA GLN A 36 -29.65 3.30 -30.12
C GLN A 36 -29.55 3.88 -28.70
N THR A 37 -29.01 3.11 -27.75
CA THR A 37 -28.95 3.46 -26.33
C THR A 37 -27.53 3.29 -25.79
N ILE A 38 -27.13 4.13 -24.85
CA ILE A 38 -25.90 3.98 -24.08
C ILE A 38 -26.23 3.66 -22.62
N ALA A 39 -25.44 2.81 -22.00
CA ALA A 39 -25.37 2.61 -20.56
C ALA A 39 -24.03 3.14 -20.04
N PHE A 40 -24.00 3.72 -18.86
CA PHE A 40 -22.77 4.29 -18.28
C PHE A 40 -22.84 4.38 -16.76
N ASN A 41 -21.68 4.48 -16.11
CA ASN A 41 -21.58 4.73 -14.68
C ASN A 41 -21.50 6.23 -14.39
N PHE A 42 -22.26 6.71 -13.41
CA PHE A 42 -22.15 8.09 -12.89
C PHE A 42 -22.61 8.13 -11.43
N GLN A 43 -21.84 8.82 -10.57
CA GLN A 43 -22.05 8.88 -9.11
C GLN A 43 -22.09 7.51 -8.41
N GLY A 44 -21.43 6.50 -8.99
CA GLY A 44 -21.48 5.12 -8.49
C GLY A 44 -22.77 4.37 -8.82
N ASP A 45 -23.59 4.84 -9.76
CA ASP A 45 -24.76 4.12 -10.26
C ASP A 45 -24.70 3.88 -11.76
N ILE A 46 -25.52 2.94 -12.23
CA ILE A 46 -25.77 2.70 -13.65
C ILE A 46 -26.89 3.62 -14.15
N TRP A 47 -26.63 4.26 -15.28
CA TRP A 47 -27.54 5.11 -16.02
C TRP A 47 -27.66 4.64 -17.47
N THR A 48 -28.76 4.98 -18.13
CA THR A 48 -28.92 4.88 -19.58
C THR A 48 -29.28 6.22 -20.20
N ALA A 49 -29.01 6.41 -21.48
CA ALA A 49 -29.47 7.54 -22.28
C ALA A 49 -29.59 7.12 -23.76
N ASN A 50 -30.31 7.88 -24.57
CA ASN A 50 -30.28 7.71 -26.02
C ASN A 50 -28.84 7.91 -26.54
N ILE A 51 -28.50 7.32 -27.70
CA ILE A 51 -27.16 7.42 -28.30
C ILE A 51 -26.71 8.86 -28.58
N ASN A 52 -27.67 9.80 -28.69
CA ASN A 52 -27.41 11.22 -28.85
C ASN A 52 -27.23 11.98 -27.51
N GLY A 53 -27.27 11.28 -26.37
CA GLY A 53 -27.10 11.82 -25.01
C GLY A 53 -28.38 12.32 -24.34
N GLN A 54 -29.53 12.26 -25.02
CA GLN A 54 -30.81 12.71 -24.48
C GLN A 54 -31.49 11.65 -23.60
N ASN A 55 -32.45 12.10 -22.79
CA ASN A 55 -33.26 11.26 -21.91
C ASN A 55 -32.45 10.37 -20.94
N PRO A 56 -31.50 10.95 -20.17
CA PRO A 56 -30.76 10.17 -19.19
C PRO A 56 -31.70 9.62 -18.10
N LYS A 57 -31.58 8.33 -17.80
CA LYS A 57 -32.37 7.62 -16.80
C LYS A 57 -31.44 6.89 -15.83
N ARG A 58 -31.61 7.13 -14.54
CA ARG A 58 -30.91 6.39 -13.48
C ARG A 58 -31.55 5.02 -13.32
N LEU A 59 -30.76 3.95 -13.32
CA LEU A 59 -31.25 2.57 -13.18
C LEU A 59 -30.96 1.99 -11.79
N THR A 60 -29.85 2.37 -11.16
CA THR A 60 -29.51 1.92 -9.80
C THR A 60 -29.41 3.07 -8.82
N VAL A 61 -29.68 2.77 -7.54
CA VAL A 61 -29.53 3.69 -6.40
C VAL A 61 -29.01 2.87 -5.22
N HIS A 62 -27.70 2.87 -5.00
CA HIS A 62 -27.07 2.20 -3.84
C HIS A 62 -25.82 2.95 -3.34
N GLU A 63 -25.53 2.92 -2.04
CA GLU A 63 -24.31 3.56 -1.50
C GLU A 63 -22.97 2.96 -2.00
N ALA A 64 -23.04 1.81 -2.68
CA ALA A 64 -21.90 1.11 -3.24
C ALA A 64 -21.56 1.65 -4.63
N TYR A 65 -20.42 1.24 -5.17
CA TYR A 65 -19.99 1.68 -6.49
C TYR A 65 -20.41 0.66 -7.56
N ASP A 66 -21.42 0.99 -8.34
CA ASP A 66 -21.87 0.22 -9.52
C ASP A 66 -21.13 0.70 -10.78
N THR A 67 -20.54 -0.23 -11.55
CA THR A 67 -19.75 0.11 -12.75
C THR A 67 -19.70 -1.00 -13.80
N LYS A 68 -19.00 -0.77 -14.92
CA LYS A 68 -18.84 -1.68 -16.07
C LYS A 68 -20.16 -2.27 -16.58
N PRO A 69 -21.15 -1.43 -16.96
CA PRO A 69 -22.36 -1.94 -17.57
C PRO A 69 -22.04 -2.71 -18.86
N THR A 70 -22.68 -3.85 -19.07
CA THR A 70 -22.53 -4.71 -20.26
C THR A 70 -23.92 -5.15 -20.70
N TRP A 71 -24.27 -4.92 -21.96
CA TRP A 71 -25.58 -5.28 -22.51
C TRP A 71 -25.67 -6.76 -22.85
N SER A 72 -26.84 -7.35 -22.62
CA SER A 72 -27.19 -8.66 -23.20
C SER A 72 -27.28 -8.58 -24.73
N ALA A 73 -27.22 -9.75 -25.36
CA ALA A 73 -27.26 -9.89 -26.81
C ALA A 73 -28.50 -9.29 -27.48
N ASP A 74 -29.63 -9.47 -26.82
CA ASP A 74 -30.95 -9.00 -27.25
C ASP A 74 -31.25 -7.57 -26.77
N GLY A 75 -30.38 -6.97 -25.95
CA GLY A 75 -30.57 -5.64 -25.38
C GLY A 75 -31.61 -5.57 -24.25
N ASN A 76 -32.17 -6.69 -23.80
CA ASN A 76 -33.21 -6.71 -22.77
C ASN A 76 -32.66 -6.60 -21.34
N TYR A 77 -31.38 -6.90 -21.13
CA TYR A 77 -30.73 -6.91 -19.82
C TYR A 77 -29.43 -6.12 -19.82
N ILE A 78 -29.05 -5.63 -18.64
CA ILE A 78 -27.75 -5.02 -18.36
C ILE A 78 -27.13 -5.79 -17.19
N ALA A 79 -25.95 -6.35 -17.45
CA ALA A 79 -25.06 -6.83 -16.41
C ALA A 79 -24.15 -5.69 -15.93
N PHE A 80 -23.78 -5.69 -14.66
CA PHE A 80 -22.84 -4.72 -14.09
C PHE A 80 -22.13 -5.31 -12.88
N VAL A 81 -21.09 -4.65 -12.39
CA VAL A 81 -20.42 -5.05 -11.14
C VAL A 81 -20.69 -4.05 -10.04
N SER A 82 -20.78 -4.54 -8.80
CA SER A 82 -21.08 -3.70 -7.64
C SER A 82 -20.32 -4.13 -6.41
N GLU A 83 -19.82 -3.16 -5.62
CA GLU A 83 -19.18 -3.38 -4.31
C GLU A 83 -20.17 -3.58 -3.15
N ARG A 84 -21.47 -3.82 -3.41
CA ARG A 84 -22.54 -3.91 -2.38
C ARG A 84 -22.23 -4.82 -1.19
N PHE A 85 -21.43 -5.86 -1.39
CA PHE A 85 -21.10 -6.89 -0.40
C PHE A 85 -19.60 -6.93 -0.06
N GLY A 86 -18.89 -5.79 -0.18
CA GLY A 86 -17.48 -5.66 0.21
C GLY A 86 -16.46 -5.97 -0.89
N ASN A 87 -16.88 -6.62 -1.97
CA ASN A 87 -16.09 -6.85 -3.19
C ASN A 87 -16.97 -6.64 -4.43
N TYR A 88 -16.36 -6.52 -5.61
CA TYR A 88 -17.13 -6.56 -6.85
C TYR A 88 -17.75 -7.94 -7.04
N ASP A 89 -19.07 -7.97 -7.11
CA ASP A 89 -19.86 -9.09 -7.61
C ASP A 89 -20.57 -8.71 -8.90
N VAL A 90 -20.92 -9.72 -9.71
CA VAL A 90 -21.70 -9.55 -10.95
C VAL A 90 -23.19 -9.55 -10.63
N PHE A 91 -23.88 -8.53 -11.15
CA PHE A 91 -25.33 -8.38 -11.06
C PHE A 91 -25.93 -8.28 -12.46
N VAL A 92 -27.20 -8.66 -12.58
CA VAL A 92 -28.00 -8.50 -13.79
C VAL A 92 -29.34 -7.82 -13.47
N MET A 93 -29.81 -6.95 -14.35
CA MET A 93 -31.13 -6.32 -14.25
C MET A 93 -31.77 -6.10 -15.63
N PRO A 94 -33.09 -5.94 -15.72
CA PRO A 94 -33.74 -5.51 -16.96
C PRO A 94 -33.17 -4.15 -17.42
N ALA A 95 -32.96 -3.98 -18.72
CA ALA A 95 -32.39 -2.77 -19.31
C ALA A 95 -33.22 -1.50 -19.06
N ASN A 96 -34.53 -1.67 -18.85
CA ASN A 96 -35.44 -0.58 -18.51
C ASN A 96 -35.46 -0.23 -17.01
N GLY A 97 -34.68 -0.92 -16.19
CA GLY A 97 -34.64 -0.79 -14.73
C GLY A 97 -35.49 -1.86 -14.01
N GLY A 98 -35.22 -2.05 -12.72
CA GLY A 98 -35.84 -3.08 -11.90
C GLY A 98 -34.92 -3.47 -10.74
N ALA A 99 -35.35 -4.41 -9.89
CA ALA A 99 -34.49 -4.94 -8.84
C ALA A 99 -33.33 -5.75 -9.46
N PRO A 100 -32.05 -5.40 -9.17
CA PRO A 100 -30.93 -6.17 -9.67
C PRO A 100 -30.80 -7.50 -8.94
N LYS A 101 -30.46 -8.56 -9.68
CA LYS A 101 -30.18 -9.90 -9.18
C LYS A 101 -28.66 -10.11 -9.09
N ARG A 102 -28.16 -10.48 -7.91
CA ARG A 102 -26.76 -10.91 -7.71
C ARG A 102 -26.55 -12.28 -8.35
N LEU A 103 -25.46 -12.47 -9.08
CA LEU A 103 -25.10 -13.74 -9.72
C LEU A 103 -23.88 -14.41 -9.07
N THR A 104 -22.93 -13.62 -8.55
CA THR A 104 -21.72 -14.15 -7.88
C THR A 104 -21.74 -13.85 -6.39
N HIS A 105 -21.25 -14.82 -5.59
CA HIS A 105 -21.32 -14.81 -4.13
C HIS A 105 -19.97 -15.22 -3.51
N HIS A 106 -18.87 -14.61 -3.94
CA HIS A 106 -17.53 -14.99 -3.47
C HIS A 106 -16.76 -13.76 -3.00
N SER A 107 -16.01 -13.86 -1.90
CA SER A 107 -15.21 -12.74 -1.36
C SER A 107 -14.01 -12.27 -2.20
N THR A 108 -13.90 -12.72 -3.46
CA THR A 108 -12.88 -12.22 -4.39
C THR A 108 -13.54 -11.19 -5.30
N ILE A 109 -12.74 -10.39 -6.01
CA ILE A 109 -13.29 -9.51 -7.04
C ILE A 109 -13.72 -10.33 -8.26
N ASP A 110 -14.95 -10.09 -8.71
CA ASP A 110 -15.51 -10.61 -9.94
C ASP A 110 -15.81 -9.47 -10.90
N ILE A 111 -15.15 -9.48 -12.06
CA ILE A 111 -15.22 -8.40 -13.04
C ILE A 111 -15.79 -8.96 -14.34
N ILE A 112 -17.00 -8.51 -14.70
CA ILE A 112 -17.61 -8.87 -15.98
C ILE A 112 -16.70 -8.50 -17.15
N THR A 113 -16.46 -9.46 -18.05
CA THR A 113 -15.69 -9.25 -19.28
C THR A 113 -16.55 -9.41 -20.51
N ASP A 114 -17.53 -10.32 -20.54
CA ASP A 114 -18.40 -10.53 -21.70
C ASP A 114 -19.81 -11.01 -21.35
N TYR A 115 -20.76 -10.77 -22.26
CA TYR A 115 -22.13 -11.28 -22.20
C TYR A 115 -22.46 -11.88 -23.56
N THR A 116 -22.51 -13.21 -23.63
CA THR A 116 -22.60 -13.98 -24.87
C THR A 116 -24.02 -13.97 -25.47
N PRO A 117 -24.20 -14.38 -26.74
CA PRO A 117 -25.52 -14.59 -27.33
C PRO A 117 -26.42 -15.58 -26.59
N ASP A 118 -25.84 -16.56 -25.90
CA ASP A 118 -26.57 -17.66 -25.25
C ASP A 118 -27.06 -17.33 -23.84
N GLY A 119 -26.87 -16.09 -23.38
CA GLY A 119 -27.25 -15.67 -22.04
C GLY A 119 -26.17 -15.92 -20.97
N ASP A 120 -24.96 -16.27 -21.37
CA ASP A 120 -23.85 -16.53 -20.45
C ASP A 120 -22.97 -15.30 -20.23
N LEU A 121 -22.44 -15.16 -19.02
CA LEU A 121 -21.59 -14.08 -18.59
C LEU A 121 -20.19 -14.62 -18.31
N LEU A 122 -19.19 -14.10 -19.02
CA LEU A 122 -17.77 -14.35 -18.75
C LEU A 122 -17.23 -13.28 -17.81
N PHE A 123 -16.49 -13.69 -16.78
CA PHE A 123 -15.93 -12.75 -15.81
C PHE A 123 -14.56 -13.18 -15.28
N SER A 124 -13.73 -12.19 -14.98
CA SER A 124 -12.40 -12.36 -14.37
C SER A 124 -12.52 -12.49 -12.86
N THR A 125 -11.74 -13.39 -12.26
CA THR A 125 -11.80 -13.74 -10.83
C THR A 125 -10.49 -14.32 -10.30
N ARG A 126 -10.40 -14.54 -8.97
CA ARG A 126 -9.25 -15.16 -8.28
C ARG A 126 -9.73 -16.16 -7.24
N ARG A 127 -10.02 -17.39 -7.67
CA ARG A 127 -10.40 -18.51 -6.81
C ARG A 127 -9.23 -19.49 -6.71
N ASN A 128 -9.32 -20.68 -7.29
CA ASN A 128 -8.35 -21.77 -7.05
C ASN A 128 -7.34 -21.97 -8.19
N PHE A 129 -7.66 -21.57 -9.42
CA PHE A 129 -6.77 -21.78 -10.56
C PHE A 129 -5.61 -20.78 -10.56
N VAL A 130 -5.82 -19.52 -10.16
CA VAL A 130 -4.72 -18.56 -9.89
C VAL A 130 -3.97 -18.96 -8.62
N GLN A 131 -2.64 -19.16 -8.75
CA GLN A 131 -1.79 -19.56 -7.63
C GLN A 131 -0.71 -18.52 -7.32
N VAL A 132 0.00 -18.05 -8.35
CA VAL A 132 1.09 -17.05 -8.24
C VAL A 132 1.01 -15.96 -9.30
N GLU A 133 0.18 -16.18 -10.31
CA GLU A 133 0.03 -15.32 -11.47
C GLU A 133 -0.61 -13.97 -11.08
N ARG A 134 -0.18 -12.90 -11.76
CA ARG A 134 -0.80 -11.56 -11.60
C ARG A 134 -2.10 -11.42 -12.40
N GLU A 135 -2.22 -12.20 -13.47
CA GLU A 135 -3.39 -12.31 -14.34
C GLU A 135 -4.55 -13.01 -13.60
N PHE A 136 -5.79 -12.75 -14.02
CA PHE A 136 -6.98 -13.41 -13.46
C PHE A 136 -7.24 -14.76 -14.13
N GLU A 137 -8.01 -15.63 -13.49
CA GLU A 137 -8.68 -16.73 -14.19
C GLU A 137 -10.05 -16.26 -14.69
N THR A 138 -10.63 -17.00 -15.64
CA THR A 138 -11.93 -16.67 -16.22
C THR A 138 -12.97 -17.72 -15.88
N HIS A 139 -14.11 -17.27 -15.38
CA HIS A 139 -15.27 -18.10 -15.07
C HIS A 139 -16.47 -17.71 -15.95
N ILE A 140 -17.43 -18.61 -16.03
CA ILE A 140 -18.70 -18.47 -16.74
C ILE A 140 -19.86 -18.74 -15.78
N ILE A 141 -20.95 -17.97 -15.92
CA ILE A 141 -22.23 -18.18 -15.24
C ILE A 141 -23.38 -17.77 -16.18
N ASN A 142 -24.51 -18.47 -16.13
CA ASN A 142 -25.70 -18.09 -16.90
C ASN A 142 -26.45 -16.92 -16.23
N GLU A 143 -27.11 -16.07 -17.03
CA GLU A 143 -27.93 -14.96 -16.54
C GLU A 143 -29.05 -15.39 -15.56
N ASN A 144 -29.51 -16.63 -15.67
CA ASN A 144 -30.51 -17.20 -14.78
C ASN A 144 -29.94 -17.66 -13.43
N GLY A 145 -28.62 -17.56 -13.21
CA GLY A 145 -27.94 -17.94 -11.97
C GLY A 145 -27.37 -19.36 -12.03
N GLY A 146 -27.26 -20.00 -10.86
CA GLY A 146 -26.55 -21.25 -10.69
C GLY A 146 -25.11 -21.05 -10.21
N THR A 147 -24.35 -22.14 -10.19
CA THR A 147 -22.97 -22.14 -9.67
C THR A 147 -21.97 -21.81 -10.80
N PRO A 148 -21.14 -20.75 -10.66
CA PRO A 148 -20.11 -20.43 -11.65
C PRO A 148 -19.03 -21.51 -11.77
N LYS A 149 -18.50 -21.69 -12.99
CA LYS A 149 -17.40 -22.63 -13.27
C LYS A 149 -16.28 -22.01 -14.08
N ARG A 150 -15.09 -22.61 -14.06
CA ARG A 150 -13.93 -22.14 -14.84
C ARG A 150 -14.18 -22.33 -16.34
N TYR A 151 -13.82 -21.32 -17.13
CA TYR A 151 -14.05 -21.30 -18.58
C TYR A 151 -12.76 -21.54 -19.39
N LEU A 152 -11.64 -20.94 -18.98
CA LEU A 152 -10.34 -21.11 -19.63
C LEU A 152 -9.36 -21.88 -18.74
N GLU A 153 -8.45 -22.61 -19.39
CA GLU A 153 -7.30 -23.27 -18.75
C GLU A 153 -6.03 -22.43 -18.79
N THR A 154 -6.19 -21.11 -18.92
CA THR A 154 -5.11 -20.14 -18.83
C THR A 154 -5.58 -18.89 -18.08
N THR A 155 -4.63 -18.11 -17.58
CA THR A 155 -4.88 -16.82 -16.96
C THR A 155 -4.76 -15.68 -17.97
N GLY A 156 -5.54 -14.63 -17.78
CA GLY A 156 -5.57 -13.45 -18.62
C GLY A 156 -6.55 -12.38 -18.14
N PHE A 157 -6.63 -11.28 -18.87
CA PHE A 157 -7.60 -10.21 -18.66
C PHE A 157 -8.54 -10.07 -19.88
N ASP A 158 -9.66 -9.35 -19.68
CA ASP A 158 -10.54 -8.85 -20.74
C ASP A 158 -10.98 -9.92 -21.76
N VAL A 159 -11.35 -11.10 -21.28
CA VAL A 159 -11.74 -12.25 -22.12
C VAL A 159 -13.04 -11.98 -22.88
N LYS A 160 -13.04 -12.22 -24.19
CA LYS A 160 -14.17 -12.02 -25.11
C LYS A 160 -14.34 -13.18 -26.08
N LEU A 161 -15.55 -13.72 -26.16
CA LEU A 161 -15.92 -14.79 -27.11
C LEU A 161 -16.24 -14.19 -28.48
N SER A 162 -15.76 -14.81 -29.56
CA SER A 162 -16.09 -14.39 -30.92
C SER A 162 -17.59 -14.63 -31.22
N PRO A 163 -18.23 -13.83 -32.09
CA PRO A 163 -19.67 -13.98 -32.37
C PRO A 163 -20.06 -15.36 -32.92
N ASN A 164 -19.14 -16.05 -33.61
CA ASN A 164 -19.32 -17.41 -34.11
C ASN A 164 -18.94 -18.53 -33.11
N GLY A 165 -18.46 -18.18 -31.91
CA GLY A 165 -18.07 -19.15 -30.88
C GLY A 165 -16.80 -19.95 -31.19
N ASN A 166 -16.04 -19.60 -32.23
CA ASN A 166 -14.83 -20.34 -32.64
C ASN A 166 -13.57 -19.90 -31.90
N PHE A 167 -13.52 -18.65 -31.44
CA PHE A 167 -12.33 -18.04 -30.86
C PHE A 167 -12.62 -17.29 -29.58
N VAL A 168 -11.61 -17.23 -28.71
CA VAL A 168 -11.61 -16.37 -27.53
C VAL A 168 -10.40 -15.44 -27.62
N VAL A 169 -10.62 -14.13 -27.59
CA VAL A 169 -9.54 -13.16 -27.45
C VAL A 169 -9.40 -12.76 -25.99
N PHE A 170 -8.16 -12.61 -25.52
CA PHE A 170 -7.83 -12.22 -24.16
C PHE A 170 -6.50 -11.47 -24.11
N VAL A 171 -6.16 -10.91 -22.95
CA VAL A 171 -4.97 -10.10 -22.76
C VAL A 171 -4.02 -10.76 -21.76
N LYS A 172 -2.73 -10.83 -22.09
CA LYS A 172 -1.65 -11.22 -21.16
C LYS A 172 -0.71 -10.06 -20.91
N GLY A 173 0.00 -10.06 -19.78
CA GLY A 173 0.87 -8.96 -19.33
C GLY A 173 0.42 -8.36 -17.99
N SER A 174 1.30 -7.65 -17.28
CA SER A 174 1.02 -7.22 -15.90
C SER A 174 1.18 -5.73 -15.63
N CYS A 175 1.56 -4.94 -16.65
CA CYS A 175 1.60 -3.50 -16.52
C CYS A 175 0.21 -2.92 -16.21
N ARG A 176 0.19 -1.93 -15.32
CA ARG A 176 -1.00 -1.12 -15.05
C ARG A 176 -1.34 -0.28 -16.27
N LEU A 177 -2.63 -0.10 -16.54
CA LEU A 177 -3.10 0.57 -17.75
C LEU A 177 -2.77 2.06 -17.73
N GLU A 178 -2.73 2.69 -16.56
CA GLU A 178 -2.46 4.11 -16.38
C GLU A 178 -1.05 4.52 -16.85
N ARG A 179 -0.07 3.59 -16.84
CA ARG A 179 1.29 3.82 -17.38
C ARG A 179 1.29 3.75 -18.91
N GLU A 180 0.63 4.73 -19.53
CA GLU A 180 0.43 4.82 -20.98
C GLU A 180 1.71 4.76 -21.81
N ALA A 181 2.79 5.37 -21.30
CA ALA A 181 4.08 5.46 -21.98
C ALA A 181 5.04 4.30 -21.64
N TYR A 182 4.61 3.30 -20.86
CA TYR A 182 5.45 2.16 -20.54
C TYR A 182 5.73 1.32 -21.80
N LYS A 183 6.99 0.94 -21.98
CA LYS A 183 7.51 0.17 -23.13
C LYS A 183 8.36 -1.04 -22.74
N GLY A 184 8.14 -1.57 -21.55
CA GLY A 184 8.96 -2.66 -21.00
C GLY A 184 8.30 -4.04 -21.13
N PRO A 185 8.99 -5.10 -20.69
CA PRO A 185 8.59 -6.50 -20.92
C PRO A 185 7.29 -6.95 -20.25
N ALA A 186 6.75 -6.16 -19.31
CA ALA A 186 5.49 -6.44 -18.64
C ALA A 186 4.27 -5.83 -19.35
N ASN A 187 4.46 -5.30 -20.56
CA ASN A 187 3.43 -4.71 -21.39
C ASN A 187 2.32 -5.73 -21.68
N ARG A 188 1.17 -5.22 -22.12
CA ARG A 188 0.01 -6.05 -22.42
C ARG A 188 -0.05 -6.39 -23.91
N ASP A 189 -0.39 -7.65 -24.20
CA ASP A 189 -0.57 -8.17 -25.54
C ASP A 189 -1.86 -8.97 -25.69
N LEU A 190 -2.44 -8.91 -26.88
CA LEU A 190 -3.60 -9.70 -27.26
C LEU A 190 -3.19 -11.12 -27.63
N TRP A 191 -3.94 -12.09 -27.11
CA TRP A 191 -3.82 -13.51 -27.41
C TRP A 191 -5.16 -14.05 -27.90
N LEU A 192 -5.10 -15.03 -28.80
CA LEU A 192 -6.24 -15.74 -29.35
C LEU A 192 -6.17 -17.21 -28.95
N TYR A 193 -7.26 -17.72 -28.39
CA TYR A 193 -7.49 -19.14 -28.20
C TYR A 193 -8.44 -19.64 -29.29
N ASN A 194 -7.99 -20.63 -30.07
CA ASN A 194 -8.84 -21.35 -31.01
C ASN A 194 -9.49 -22.52 -30.29
N ILE A 195 -10.81 -22.46 -30.09
CA ILE A 195 -11.55 -23.44 -29.29
C ILE A 195 -11.51 -24.82 -29.93
N LYS A 196 -11.58 -24.89 -31.26
CA LYS A 196 -11.64 -26.16 -31.99
C LYS A 196 -10.31 -26.91 -31.97
N ASN A 197 -9.21 -26.17 -32.13
CA ASN A 197 -7.87 -26.75 -32.24
C ASN A 197 -7.14 -26.79 -30.89
N GLU A 198 -7.70 -26.17 -29.85
CA GLU A 198 -7.11 -26.03 -28.52
C GLU A 198 -5.71 -25.38 -28.54
N THR A 199 -5.54 -24.37 -29.41
CA THR A 199 -4.25 -23.67 -29.61
C THR A 199 -4.32 -22.20 -29.22
N TYR A 200 -3.22 -21.70 -28.63
CA TYR A 200 -3.05 -20.29 -28.26
C TYR A 200 -2.07 -19.59 -29.21
N THR A 201 -2.43 -18.41 -29.70
CA THR A 201 -1.61 -17.60 -30.60
C THR A 201 -1.52 -16.16 -30.10
N GLN A 202 -0.31 -15.60 -30.00
CA GLN A 202 -0.10 -14.19 -29.72
C GLN A 202 -0.41 -13.35 -30.98
N LEU A 203 -1.29 -12.36 -30.86
CA LEU A 203 -1.71 -11.50 -31.98
C LEU A 203 -0.93 -10.18 -32.05
N THR A 204 -0.45 -9.68 -30.90
CA THR A 204 0.31 -8.43 -30.82
C THR A 204 1.64 -8.65 -30.13
N ASP A 205 2.63 -7.86 -30.55
CA ASP A 205 4.03 -7.87 -30.10
C ASP A 205 4.57 -6.43 -29.96
N TYR A 206 3.67 -5.45 -29.80
CA TYR A 206 4.04 -4.04 -29.66
C TYR A 206 4.67 -3.81 -28.30
N ASP A 207 5.78 -3.07 -28.23
CA ASP A 207 6.52 -2.84 -26.97
C ASP A 207 5.73 -2.09 -25.88
N GLY A 208 4.59 -1.48 -26.20
CA GLY A 208 3.66 -0.87 -25.24
C GLY A 208 2.39 -1.69 -25.00
N ASN A 209 1.40 -1.11 -24.33
CA ASN A 209 0.18 -1.82 -23.95
C ASN A 209 -0.85 -1.91 -25.09
N ASP A 210 -1.25 -3.14 -25.45
CA ASP A 210 -2.42 -3.48 -26.27
C ASP A 210 -3.44 -4.25 -25.40
N PHE A 211 -4.64 -3.70 -25.23
CA PHE A 211 -5.63 -4.24 -24.29
C PHE A 211 -7.08 -3.87 -24.63
N TYR A 212 -8.03 -4.35 -23.83
CA TYR A 212 -9.47 -4.12 -23.96
C TYR A 212 -10.03 -4.49 -25.35
N PRO A 213 -9.83 -5.74 -25.80
CA PRO A 213 -10.29 -6.18 -27.11
C PRO A 213 -11.83 -6.21 -27.19
N GLN A 214 -12.38 -5.86 -28.36
CA GLN A 214 -13.80 -5.99 -28.72
C GLN A 214 -13.91 -6.61 -30.12
N TRP A 215 -14.81 -7.57 -30.31
CA TRP A 215 -15.10 -8.14 -31.63
C TRP A 215 -16.00 -7.18 -32.43
N GLY A 216 -15.57 -6.81 -33.63
CA GLY A 216 -16.43 -6.10 -34.58
C GLY A 216 -17.25 -7.03 -35.47
N ASP A 217 -16.71 -8.21 -35.74
CA ASP A 217 -17.32 -9.32 -36.47
C ASP A 217 -16.56 -10.61 -36.12
N ASN A 218 -16.68 -11.68 -36.90
CA ASN A 218 -16.00 -12.96 -36.65
C ASN A 218 -14.47 -12.92 -36.81
N ASN A 219 -13.94 -11.90 -37.47
CA ASN A 219 -12.56 -11.83 -37.96
C ASN A 219 -11.88 -10.49 -37.65
N THR A 220 -12.58 -9.51 -37.09
CA THR A 220 -12.07 -8.17 -36.81
C THR A 220 -12.06 -7.89 -35.31
N ILE A 221 -10.90 -7.54 -34.77
CA ILE A 221 -10.72 -7.20 -33.35
C ILE A 221 -10.31 -5.73 -33.23
N TYR A 222 -11.05 -4.96 -32.45
CA TYR A 222 -10.74 -3.60 -32.04
C TYR A 222 -10.11 -3.61 -30.64
N PHE A 223 -9.15 -2.74 -30.37
CA PHE A 223 -8.43 -2.70 -29.09
C PHE A 223 -7.84 -1.32 -28.82
N GLN A 224 -7.51 -1.06 -27.56
CA GLN A 224 -6.83 0.16 -27.13
C GLN A 224 -5.32 -0.04 -27.15
N SER A 225 -4.60 0.91 -27.75
CA SER A 225 -3.14 0.85 -27.89
C SER A 225 -2.50 2.23 -27.84
N SER A 226 -1.32 2.33 -27.24
CA SER A 226 -0.51 3.57 -27.22
C SER A 226 0.47 3.69 -28.39
N ARG A 227 0.40 2.78 -29.39
CA ARG A 227 1.28 2.79 -30.58
C ARG A 227 1.30 4.08 -31.39
N SER A 228 0.28 4.92 -31.24
CA SER A 228 0.18 6.26 -31.85
C SER A 228 0.54 7.40 -30.89
N GLY A 229 1.28 7.10 -29.82
CA GLY A 229 1.77 8.05 -28.81
C GLY A 229 0.84 8.21 -27.60
N LYS A 230 -0.47 8.21 -27.83
CA LYS A 230 -1.52 8.19 -26.81
C LYS A 230 -2.48 7.04 -27.04
N TYR A 231 -3.14 6.57 -26.00
CA TYR A 231 -4.15 5.53 -26.11
C TYR A 231 -5.24 5.95 -27.09
N ASN A 232 -5.36 5.16 -28.15
CA ASN A 232 -6.38 5.27 -29.17
C ASN A 232 -6.90 3.89 -29.53
N VAL A 233 -8.04 3.86 -30.22
CA VAL A 233 -8.62 2.63 -30.76
C VAL A 233 -7.91 2.27 -32.05
N HIS A 234 -7.51 1.00 -32.14
CA HIS A 234 -6.92 0.37 -33.31
C HIS A 234 -7.70 -0.91 -33.63
N LYS A 235 -7.49 -1.46 -34.82
CA LYS A 235 -8.04 -2.74 -35.22
C LYS A 235 -7.02 -3.62 -35.92
N LEU A 236 -7.24 -4.93 -35.83
CA LEU A 236 -6.56 -5.94 -36.64
C LEU A 236 -7.57 -6.95 -37.19
N HIS A 237 -7.16 -7.68 -38.21
CA HIS A 237 -7.94 -8.75 -38.82
C HIS A 237 -7.27 -10.11 -38.58
N ILE A 238 -8.07 -11.17 -38.50
CA ILE A 238 -7.64 -12.57 -38.49
C ILE A 238 -8.33 -13.34 -39.62
N ASN A 239 -7.71 -14.39 -40.14
CA ASN A 239 -8.37 -15.32 -41.05
C ASN A 239 -9.20 -16.37 -40.27
N ASP A 240 -9.87 -17.28 -40.97
CA ASP A 240 -10.68 -18.33 -40.37
C ASP A 240 -9.88 -19.39 -39.60
N ALA A 241 -8.55 -19.41 -39.75
CA ALA A 241 -7.64 -20.22 -38.94
C ALA A 241 -7.23 -19.51 -37.63
N GLY A 242 -7.55 -18.22 -37.47
CA GLY A 242 -7.15 -17.41 -36.32
C GLY A 242 -5.81 -16.67 -36.50
N GLU A 243 -5.24 -16.68 -37.70
CA GLU A 243 -3.95 -16.06 -37.98
C GLU A 243 -4.14 -14.58 -38.35
N LYS A 244 -3.35 -13.70 -37.73
CA LYS A 244 -3.35 -12.25 -38.00
C LYS A 244 -3.09 -11.96 -39.48
N GLN A 245 -3.93 -11.11 -40.06
CA GLN A 245 -3.85 -10.64 -41.45
C GLN A 245 -3.56 -9.14 -41.49
N GLY A 246 -2.53 -8.77 -42.27
CA GLY A 246 -2.18 -7.38 -42.52
C GLY A 246 -1.66 -6.62 -41.29
N ALA A 247 -1.53 -5.29 -41.45
CA ALA A 247 -1.06 -4.40 -40.40
C ALA A 247 -2.22 -3.92 -39.51
N VAL A 248 -1.88 -3.58 -38.26
CA VAL A 248 -2.82 -2.91 -37.35
C VAL A 248 -3.20 -1.54 -37.91
N THR A 249 -4.49 -1.23 -37.93
CA THR A 249 -5.03 0.03 -38.46
C THR A 249 -5.57 0.91 -37.35
N GLN A 250 -5.19 2.19 -37.33
CA GLN A 250 -5.70 3.17 -36.37
C GLN A 250 -7.11 3.65 -36.72
N ILE A 251 -7.99 3.72 -35.71
CA ILE A 251 -9.40 4.17 -35.83
C ILE A 251 -9.58 5.59 -35.28
N THR A 252 -8.97 5.89 -34.14
CA THR A 252 -8.98 7.23 -33.52
C THR A 252 -7.57 7.79 -33.37
N ASN A 253 -7.42 9.12 -33.33
CA ASN A 253 -6.11 9.80 -33.40
C ASN A 253 -6.02 11.04 -32.47
N PHE A 254 -6.40 10.89 -31.20
CA PHE A 254 -6.17 11.93 -30.19
C PHE A 254 -4.71 11.97 -29.77
N SER A 255 -4.15 13.17 -29.69
CA SER A 255 -2.76 13.44 -29.29
C SER A 255 -2.66 14.21 -27.98
N ASP A 256 -3.70 14.95 -27.60
CA ASP A 256 -3.73 15.78 -26.40
C ASP A 256 -3.93 14.94 -25.14
N MET A 257 -4.74 13.88 -25.21
CA MET A 257 -5.03 12.94 -24.12
C MET A 257 -5.46 11.60 -24.72
N GLY A 258 -4.97 10.49 -24.14
CA GLY A 258 -5.44 9.17 -24.50
C GLY A 258 -6.88 8.92 -24.04
N ILE A 259 -7.59 8.04 -24.74
CA ILE A 259 -8.91 7.58 -24.30
C ILE A 259 -8.78 6.74 -23.02
N PHE A 260 -9.78 6.77 -22.15
CA PHE A 260 -9.78 5.96 -20.93
C PHE A 260 -10.42 4.59 -21.14
N SER A 261 -11.51 4.53 -21.91
CA SER A 261 -12.18 3.29 -22.26
C SER A 261 -13.03 3.45 -23.53
N PHE A 262 -13.39 2.32 -24.14
CA PHE A 262 -14.34 2.27 -25.25
C PHE A 262 -15.18 0.99 -25.25
N GLN A 263 -16.34 1.03 -25.88
CA GLN A 263 -17.18 -0.12 -26.18
C GLN A 263 -17.65 -0.05 -27.64
N LEU A 264 -17.95 -1.21 -28.21
CA LEU A 264 -18.34 -1.35 -29.62
C LEU A 264 -19.71 -2.03 -29.69
N SER A 265 -20.59 -1.52 -30.55
CA SER A 265 -21.87 -2.17 -30.85
C SER A 265 -21.64 -3.51 -31.54
N ARG A 266 -22.55 -4.46 -31.34
CA ARG A 266 -22.42 -5.81 -31.93
C ARG A 266 -22.42 -5.83 -33.46
N ASN A 267 -22.96 -4.80 -34.10
CA ASN A 267 -22.90 -4.63 -35.55
C ASN A 267 -21.52 -4.10 -36.05
N GLY A 268 -20.55 -3.89 -35.15
CA GLY A 268 -19.19 -3.45 -35.44
C GLY A 268 -19.07 -2.01 -35.94
N THR A 269 -20.14 -1.22 -35.93
CA THR A 269 -20.24 0.08 -36.61
C THR A 269 -20.12 1.26 -35.66
N ASP A 270 -20.73 1.19 -34.48
CA ASP A 270 -20.87 2.30 -33.54
C ASP A 270 -19.99 2.07 -32.31
N LEU A 271 -19.00 2.93 -32.13
CA LEU A 271 -18.07 2.90 -31.02
C LEU A 271 -18.35 4.05 -30.07
N ILE A 272 -18.57 3.76 -28.79
CA ILE A 272 -18.68 4.75 -27.73
C ILE A 272 -17.39 4.77 -26.91
N MET A 273 -16.84 5.95 -26.61
CA MET A 273 -15.58 6.06 -25.85
C MET A 273 -15.54 7.29 -24.95
N THR A 274 -14.66 7.27 -23.95
CA THR A 274 -14.41 8.38 -23.04
C THR A 274 -13.00 8.95 -23.20
N LYS A 275 -12.89 10.27 -23.16
CA LYS A 275 -11.62 11.01 -23.11
C LYS A 275 -11.77 12.16 -22.11
N GLY A 276 -11.19 12.03 -20.92
CA GLY A 276 -11.46 12.96 -19.82
C GLY A 276 -12.96 12.97 -19.49
N LYS A 277 -13.58 14.15 -19.51
CA LYS A 277 -15.03 14.33 -19.27
C LYS A 277 -15.91 14.20 -20.52
N SER A 278 -15.31 14.01 -21.69
CA SER A 278 -16.04 13.97 -22.96
C SER A 278 -16.36 12.54 -23.36
N VAL A 279 -17.57 12.36 -23.90
CA VAL A 279 -18.04 11.10 -24.49
C VAL A 279 -18.13 11.28 -26.00
N TYR A 280 -17.63 10.32 -26.75
CA TYR A 280 -17.64 10.37 -28.21
C TYR A 280 -18.29 9.13 -28.81
N LEU A 281 -19.17 9.35 -29.78
CA LEU A 281 -19.62 8.35 -30.74
C LEU A 281 -18.70 8.39 -31.97
N VAL A 282 -18.18 7.24 -32.37
CA VAL A 282 -17.32 7.09 -33.54
C VAL A 282 -17.89 6.02 -34.45
N ASN A 283 -18.05 6.35 -35.72
CA ASN A 283 -18.36 5.36 -36.74
C ASN A 283 -17.06 4.68 -37.19
N THR A 284 -16.95 3.36 -37.04
CA THR A 284 -15.69 2.63 -37.27
C THR A 284 -15.23 2.60 -38.72
N GLN A 285 -16.16 2.72 -39.67
CA GLN A 285 -15.87 2.68 -41.11
C GLN A 285 -15.40 4.05 -41.63
N SER A 286 -16.20 5.08 -41.40
CA SER A 286 -15.88 6.46 -41.83
C SER A 286 -14.87 7.17 -40.93
N LYS A 287 -14.65 6.65 -39.71
CA LYS A 287 -13.87 7.28 -38.63
C LYS A 287 -14.41 8.64 -38.19
N ALA A 288 -15.63 8.99 -38.58
CA ALA A 288 -16.29 10.21 -38.14
C ALA A 288 -16.54 10.16 -36.64
N LYS A 289 -16.23 11.26 -35.94
CA LYS A 289 -16.35 11.39 -34.48
C LYS A 289 -17.35 12.48 -34.15
N LYS A 290 -18.24 12.19 -33.20
CA LYS A 290 -19.23 13.14 -32.69
C LYS A 290 -19.18 13.14 -31.17
N GLU A 291 -18.93 14.30 -30.57
CA GLU A 291 -19.04 14.45 -29.13
C GLU A 291 -20.52 14.40 -28.72
N ILE A 292 -20.81 13.64 -27.67
CA ILE A 292 -22.15 13.44 -27.12
C ILE A 292 -22.26 14.23 -25.82
N ASN A 293 -23.24 15.14 -25.77
CA ASN A 293 -23.51 15.92 -24.57
C ASN A 293 -24.59 15.21 -23.75
N ILE A 294 -24.20 14.71 -22.58
CA ILE A 294 -25.12 14.12 -21.60
C ILE A 294 -25.30 15.14 -20.48
N ASN A 295 -26.54 15.55 -20.26
CA ASN A 295 -26.92 16.58 -19.30
C ASN A 295 -27.91 15.99 -18.30
N ILE A 296 -27.49 15.84 -17.04
CA ILE A 296 -28.32 15.23 -15.98
C ILE A 296 -28.86 16.35 -15.10
N ALA A 297 -30.19 16.48 -15.07
CA ALA A 297 -30.89 17.39 -14.16
C ALA A 297 -31.36 16.61 -12.92
N SER A 298 -30.46 16.42 -11.96
CA SER A 298 -30.75 15.73 -10.70
C SER A 298 -30.18 16.49 -9.50
N ASP A 299 -30.77 16.28 -8.34
CA ASP A 299 -30.23 16.73 -7.05
C ASP A 299 -28.90 16.02 -6.71
N TYR A 300 -28.26 16.43 -5.62
CA TYR A 300 -27.07 15.77 -5.09
C TYR A 300 -27.39 14.34 -4.65
N ARG A 301 -26.57 13.38 -5.10
CA ARG A 301 -26.63 12.01 -4.57
C ARG A 301 -26.10 11.91 -3.15
N PHE A 302 -24.96 12.56 -2.92
CA PHE A 302 -24.27 12.56 -1.63
C PHE A 302 -24.39 13.95 -1.03
N ASN A 303 -24.56 14.02 0.29
CA ASN A 303 -24.56 15.30 0.96
C ASN A 303 -23.20 15.98 0.74
N PRO A 304 -23.16 17.23 0.24
CA PRO A 304 -21.90 17.93 -0.01
C PRO A 304 -21.14 18.26 1.28
N VAL A 305 -21.86 18.32 2.42
CA VAL A 305 -21.30 18.55 3.75
C VAL A 305 -21.79 17.43 4.69
N GLU A 306 -20.87 16.78 5.37
CA GLU A 306 -21.17 15.79 6.42
C GLU A 306 -20.76 16.31 7.81
N HIS A 307 -21.68 16.24 8.77
CA HIS A 307 -21.39 16.55 10.17
C HIS A 307 -20.91 15.29 10.89
N LYS A 308 -19.65 15.26 11.33
CA LYS A 308 -19.06 14.12 12.03
C LYS A 308 -18.74 14.44 13.48
N THR A 309 -18.79 13.41 14.31
CA THR A 309 -18.30 13.46 15.69
C THR A 309 -17.33 12.30 15.90
N TYR A 310 -16.09 12.63 16.27
CA TYR A 310 -15.04 11.66 16.56
C TYR A 310 -14.81 11.55 18.07
N SER A 311 -14.55 10.33 18.51
CA SER A 311 -14.10 10.00 19.87
C SER A 311 -12.79 9.20 19.89
N SER A 312 -12.19 9.01 18.71
CA SER A 312 -10.90 8.37 18.44
C SER A 312 -10.23 9.09 17.26
N ASP A 313 -9.21 8.48 16.65
CA ASP A 313 -8.52 8.96 15.44
C ASP A 313 -7.69 10.23 15.65
N VAL A 314 -7.11 10.35 16.86
CA VAL A 314 -6.15 11.41 17.16
C VAL A 314 -4.79 11.14 16.50
N ASP A 315 -4.36 12.07 15.66
CA ASP A 315 -3.12 12.01 14.88
C ASP A 315 -1.89 12.46 15.69
N ASP A 316 -2.01 13.51 16.51
CA ASP A 316 -0.95 14.03 17.37
C ASP A 316 -1.52 14.75 18.61
N ILE A 317 -0.71 14.90 19.67
CA ILE A 317 -1.10 15.53 20.93
C ILE A 317 -0.03 16.47 21.51
N SER A 318 -0.47 17.55 22.15
CA SER A 318 0.41 18.47 22.88
C SER A 318 -0.24 19.02 24.15
N ILE A 319 0.56 19.17 25.19
CA ILE A 319 0.10 19.58 26.52
C ILE A 319 0.52 21.01 26.83
N SER A 320 -0.43 21.81 27.33
CA SER A 320 -0.19 23.19 27.75
C SER A 320 0.85 23.29 28.87
N PRO A 321 1.60 24.41 28.97
CA PRO A 321 2.63 24.59 30.00
C PRO A 321 2.13 24.37 31.44
N ASN A 322 0.89 24.77 31.74
CA ASN A 322 0.28 24.54 33.05
C ASN A 322 -0.31 23.14 33.26
N GLY A 323 -0.30 22.28 32.24
CA GLY A 323 -0.78 20.90 32.27
C GLY A 323 -2.30 20.75 32.30
N LYS A 324 -3.08 21.81 32.09
CA LYS A 324 -4.56 21.78 32.20
C LYS A 324 -5.27 21.47 30.89
N TYR A 325 -4.63 21.75 29.76
CA TYR A 325 -5.19 21.60 28.42
C TYR A 325 -4.36 20.65 27.57
N ALA A 326 -5.05 19.81 26.80
CA ALA A 326 -4.50 19.03 25.71
C ALA A 326 -5.01 19.60 24.39
N ALA A 327 -4.09 19.86 23.47
CA ALA A 327 -4.36 20.12 22.06
C ALA A 327 -4.11 18.82 21.28
N PHE A 328 -4.93 18.55 20.28
CA PHE A 328 -4.78 17.35 19.46
C PHE A 328 -5.36 17.55 18.07
N ASN A 329 -4.86 16.80 17.10
CA ASN A 329 -5.30 16.85 15.71
C ASN A 329 -6.21 15.67 15.36
N ILE A 330 -7.27 15.94 14.61
CA ILE A 330 -8.09 14.93 13.95
C ILE A 330 -8.39 15.45 12.56
N ARG A 331 -8.02 14.68 11.53
CA ARG A 331 -8.40 14.94 10.13
C ARG A 331 -8.03 16.36 9.68
N GLY A 332 -6.84 16.83 10.07
CA GLY A 332 -6.34 18.15 9.70
C GLY A 332 -6.89 19.33 10.52
N GLU A 333 -7.71 19.10 11.54
CA GLU A 333 -8.22 20.18 12.40
C GLU A 333 -7.69 20.08 13.84
N ILE A 334 -7.46 21.23 14.47
CA ILE A 334 -6.92 21.29 15.84
C ILE A 334 -8.05 21.45 16.84
N PHE A 335 -8.09 20.53 17.80
CA PHE A 335 -9.03 20.53 18.91
C PHE A 335 -8.30 20.76 20.23
N ILE A 336 -9.04 21.30 21.20
CA ILE A 336 -8.58 21.40 22.58
C ILE A 336 -9.62 20.91 23.58
N ARG A 337 -9.13 20.40 24.71
CA ARG A 337 -9.93 20.01 25.88
C ARG A 337 -9.15 20.20 27.18
N GLU A 338 -9.85 20.09 28.31
CA GLU A 338 -9.19 19.96 29.62
C GLU A 338 -8.63 18.55 29.83
N THR A 339 -7.48 18.42 30.48
CA THR A 339 -6.85 17.12 30.82
C THR A 339 -7.52 16.39 31.99
N ASP A 340 -8.58 16.97 32.56
CA ASP A 340 -9.43 16.34 33.55
C ASP A 340 -10.29 15.25 32.90
N LYS A 341 -10.22 14.02 33.41
CA LYS A 341 -10.92 12.85 32.85
C LYS A 341 -12.44 12.99 32.87
N GLU A 342 -12.99 13.75 33.82
CA GLU A 342 -14.45 13.97 33.95
C GLU A 342 -14.97 14.99 32.94
N LYS A 343 -14.09 15.73 32.26
CA LYS A 343 -14.43 16.81 31.34
C LYS A 343 -14.21 16.43 29.88
N ARG A 344 -15.28 16.02 29.20
CA ARG A 344 -15.23 15.67 27.76
C ARG A 344 -15.44 16.83 26.79
N HIS A 345 -15.71 18.05 27.28
CA HIS A 345 -15.96 19.19 26.40
C HIS A 345 -14.72 19.49 25.55
N THR A 346 -14.93 19.55 24.25
CA THR A 346 -13.89 19.70 23.24
C THR A 346 -14.29 20.84 22.31
N VAL A 347 -13.33 21.68 21.95
CA VAL A 347 -13.53 22.83 21.07
C VAL A 347 -12.65 22.67 19.83
N ASN A 348 -13.26 22.78 18.66
CA ASN A 348 -12.56 22.90 17.38
C ASN A 348 -12.07 24.34 17.21
N LEU A 349 -10.75 24.50 17.16
CA LEU A 349 -10.07 25.79 17.07
C LEU A 349 -9.94 26.31 15.65
N THR A 350 -9.59 25.44 14.70
CA THR A 350 -9.20 25.88 13.36
C THR A 350 -10.36 25.90 12.36
N ARG A 351 -11.35 25.00 12.51
CA ARG A 351 -12.57 24.98 11.68
C ARG A 351 -12.27 25.11 10.19
N SER A 352 -11.42 24.22 9.69
CA SER A 352 -10.84 24.34 8.36
C SER A 352 -10.78 22.99 7.64
N SER A 353 -10.75 23.01 6.31
CA SER A 353 -10.57 21.80 5.49
C SER A 353 -9.12 21.61 5.04
N PHE A 354 -8.18 22.29 5.68
CA PHE A 354 -6.75 22.26 5.38
C PHE A 354 -6.01 21.41 6.39
N ARG A 355 -4.74 21.09 6.11
CA ARG A 355 -3.97 20.21 6.96
C ARG A 355 -3.24 20.98 8.05
N ASP A 356 -3.93 21.18 9.17
CA ASP A 356 -3.32 21.71 10.40
C ASP A 356 -2.66 20.57 11.19
N THR A 357 -1.37 20.68 11.47
CA THR A 357 -0.56 19.62 12.12
C THR A 357 0.47 20.22 13.09
N ASP A 358 1.21 19.38 13.80
CA ASP A 358 2.30 19.77 14.72
C ASP A 358 1.88 20.81 15.78
N ALA A 359 0.66 20.69 16.31
CA ALA A 359 0.11 21.67 17.24
C ALA A 359 0.95 21.71 18.53
N THR A 360 1.59 22.84 18.82
CA THR A 360 2.44 23.01 20.00
C THR A 360 2.10 24.29 20.75
N TRP A 361 1.88 24.19 22.06
CA TRP A 361 1.64 25.37 22.89
C TRP A 361 2.88 26.25 22.90
N LEU A 362 2.76 27.57 22.70
CA LEU A 362 3.81 28.56 22.98
C LEU A 362 3.74 28.99 24.44
N ASN A 363 2.53 29.26 24.91
CA ASN A 363 2.16 29.61 26.29
C ASN A 363 0.73 29.10 26.57
N ASP A 364 0.17 29.34 27.75
CA ASP A 364 -1.17 28.83 28.13
C ASP A 364 -2.35 29.45 27.34
N SER A 365 -2.11 30.39 26.43
CA SER A 365 -3.12 31.13 25.65
C SER A 365 -2.80 31.22 24.15
N THR A 366 -1.74 30.55 23.68
CA THR A 366 -1.30 30.60 22.27
C THR A 366 -0.76 29.24 21.84
N LEU A 367 -1.29 28.74 20.73
CA LEU A 367 -0.84 27.53 20.04
C LEU A 367 -0.12 27.90 18.74
N LEU A 368 0.98 27.23 18.44
CA LEU A 368 1.64 27.20 17.15
C LEU A 368 1.23 25.92 16.42
N PHE A 369 1.23 25.95 15.08
CA PHE A 369 0.95 24.77 14.26
C PHE A 369 1.47 24.98 12.83
N VAL A 370 1.59 23.91 12.07
CA VAL A 370 1.86 23.94 10.62
C VAL A 370 0.53 23.85 9.88
N SER A 371 0.36 24.65 8.83
CA SER A 371 -0.84 24.59 7.96
C SER A 371 -0.47 24.86 6.52
N ASP A 372 -1.18 24.20 5.60
CA ASP A 372 -1.09 24.44 4.16
C ASP A 372 -2.25 25.27 3.59
N ARG A 373 -3.02 25.94 4.45
CA ARG A 373 -4.19 26.76 4.07
C ARG A 373 -3.93 27.85 3.02
N ASP A 374 -2.69 28.31 2.90
CA ASP A 374 -2.26 29.28 1.90
C ASP A 374 -1.46 28.64 0.74
N GLY A 375 -1.64 27.33 0.51
CA GLY A 375 -1.03 26.55 -0.58
C GLY A 375 0.37 26.00 -0.30
N GLN A 376 0.96 26.33 0.85
CA GLN A 376 2.32 25.97 1.26
C GLN A 376 2.32 25.70 2.76
N LYS A 377 3.06 24.68 3.24
CA LYS A 377 3.17 24.42 4.68
C LYS A 377 4.04 25.47 5.33
N ASP A 378 3.41 26.31 6.13
CA ASP A 378 4.06 27.35 6.92
C ASP A 378 3.63 27.26 8.39
N LEU A 379 4.34 27.99 9.25
CA LEU A 379 4.00 28.16 10.66
C LEU A 379 2.90 29.20 10.85
N TYR A 380 1.91 28.83 11.66
CA TYR A 380 0.80 29.67 12.09
C TYR A 380 0.73 29.68 13.62
N LEU A 381 0.10 30.72 14.16
CA LEU A 381 -0.37 30.73 15.54
C LEU A 381 -1.87 30.92 15.59
N ILE A 382 -2.47 30.41 16.66
CA ILE A 382 -3.84 30.74 17.07
C ILE A 382 -3.87 31.25 18.50
N LYS A 383 -4.61 32.34 18.71
CA LYS A 383 -4.87 32.98 20.01
C LYS A 383 -6.31 33.49 20.07
N SER A 384 -6.74 33.90 21.26
CA SER A 384 -8.03 34.59 21.41
C SER A 384 -7.99 35.98 20.75
N ASP A 385 -9.06 36.32 20.03
CA ASP A 385 -9.33 37.67 19.52
C ASP A 385 -10.25 38.46 20.47
N ASN A 386 -10.51 37.93 21.67
CA ASN A 386 -11.24 38.62 22.73
C ASN A 386 -10.26 39.17 23.77
N ALA A 387 -10.22 40.50 23.89
CA ALA A 387 -9.34 41.19 24.85
C ALA A 387 -9.60 40.81 26.33
N ASN A 388 -10.81 40.33 26.67
CA ASN A 388 -11.21 40.01 28.03
C ASN A 388 -11.20 38.51 28.35
N GLU A 389 -10.89 37.64 27.38
CA GLU A 389 -10.85 36.19 27.59
C GLU A 389 -9.71 35.60 26.76
N SER A 390 -8.58 35.28 27.40
CA SER A 390 -7.40 34.73 26.72
C SER A 390 -7.43 33.20 26.61
N ASN A 391 -8.34 32.52 27.32
CA ASN A 391 -8.42 31.07 27.33
C ASN A 391 -9.03 30.54 26.04
N LEU A 392 -8.25 29.76 25.28
CA LEU A 392 -8.68 29.19 24.01
C LEU A 392 -9.89 28.27 24.13
N LEU A 393 -10.13 27.64 25.28
CA LEU A 393 -11.29 26.76 25.50
C LEU A 393 -12.57 27.56 25.76
N LYS A 394 -12.47 28.81 26.22
CA LYS A 394 -13.61 29.64 26.64
C LYS A 394 -13.94 30.75 25.65
N THR A 395 -12.94 31.24 24.91
CA THR A 395 -13.15 32.31 23.94
C THR A 395 -14.08 31.86 22.81
N LEU A 396 -14.84 32.81 22.28
CA LEU A 396 -15.73 32.60 21.12
C LEU A 396 -15.17 33.24 19.84
N LYS A 397 -14.02 33.92 19.93
CA LYS A 397 -13.36 34.59 18.81
C LYS A 397 -11.89 34.19 18.78
N TYR A 398 -11.45 33.69 17.64
CA TYR A 398 -10.08 33.24 17.42
C TYR A 398 -9.40 34.11 16.37
N LYS A 399 -8.11 34.35 16.58
CA LYS A 399 -7.23 34.98 15.59
C LYS A 399 -6.18 33.98 15.16
N ILE A 400 -6.19 33.61 13.89
CA ILE A 400 -5.15 32.79 13.26
C ILE A 400 -4.24 33.72 12.46
N GLU A 401 -2.94 33.65 12.72
CA GLU A 401 -1.93 34.48 12.06
C GLU A 401 -0.83 33.59 11.45
N ARG A 402 -0.55 33.79 10.17
CA ARG A 402 0.61 33.19 9.50
C ARG A 402 1.89 33.89 9.95
N ILE A 403 2.83 33.13 10.49
CA ILE A 403 4.08 33.65 11.08
C ILE A 403 5.21 33.63 10.06
N THR A 404 5.23 32.64 9.18
CA THR A 404 6.27 32.44 8.16
C THR A 404 5.66 32.40 6.75
N LYS A 405 6.48 32.79 5.77
CA LYS A 405 6.12 32.76 4.34
C LYS A 405 7.33 32.22 3.59
N THR A 406 7.40 30.92 3.49
CA THR A 406 8.55 30.22 2.90
C THR A 406 8.20 29.66 1.52
N SER A 407 9.23 29.29 0.77
CA SER A 407 9.10 28.65 -0.56
C SER A 407 9.11 27.12 -0.49
N GLU A 408 9.34 26.55 0.69
CA GLU A 408 9.60 25.13 0.95
C GLU A 408 8.81 24.69 2.19
N ASP A 409 8.47 23.41 2.34
CA ASP A 409 7.59 22.96 3.43
C ASP A 409 8.25 23.09 4.80
N GLU A 410 7.57 23.76 5.73
CA GLU A 410 7.90 23.75 7.15
C GLU A 410 7.19 22.59 7.86
N ARG A 411 7.90 21.86 8.72
CA ARG A 411 7.40 20.68 9.46
C ARG A 411 8.21 20.37 10.71
N ASN A 412 7.69 19.49 11.56
CA ASN A 412 8.33 18.96 12.77
C ASN A 412 8.81 20.08 13.71
N LEU A 413 7.92 21.03 14.04
CA LEU A 413 8.30 22.13 14.91
C LEU A 413 8.46 21.69 16.37
N VAL A 414 9.51 22.15 17.03
CA VAL A 414 9.80 21.86 18.44
C VAL A 414 10.30 23.11 19.17
N LEU A 415 9.65 23.43 20.29
CA LEU A 415 10.06 24.54 21.16
C LEU A 415 11.11 24.09 22.16
N SER A 416 12.07 24.98 22.41
CA SER A 416 12.99 24.87 23.54
C SER A 416 12.24 24.79 24.88
N PRO A 417 12.77 24.10 25.91
CA PRO A 417 12.15 24.00 27.23
C PRO A 417 11.82 25.35 27.88
N ASN A 418 12.65 26.38 27.64
CA ASN A 418 12.41 27.74 28.10
C ASN A 418 11.42 28.55 27.24
N ARG A 419 11.02 28.01 26.07
CA ARG A 419 10.06 28.58 25.10
C ARG A 419 10.49 29.92 24.50
N LYS A 420 11.80 30.15 24.38
CA LYS A 420 12.38 31.35 23.75
C LYS A 420 12.99 31.09 22.37
N SER A 421 13.11 29.81 22.00
CA SER A 421 13.59 29.37 20.70
C SER A 421 12.72 28.26 20.14
N ILE A 422 12.63 28.20 18.82
CA ILE A 422 11.95 27.18 18.03
C ILE A 422 12.95 26.54 17.07
N ALA A 423 12.84 25.23 16.87
CA ALA A 423 13.50 24.53 15.77
C ALA A 423 12.45 23.87 14.88
N TYR A 424 12.70 23.80 13.57
CA TYR A 424 11.80 23.18 12.60
C TYR A 424 12.56 22.78 11.34
N ASN A 425 12.06 21.78 10.61
CA ASN A 425 12.61 21.41 9.30
C ASN A 425 12.03 22.33 8.21
N LEU A 426 12.88 22.73 7.26
CA LEU A 426 12.49 23.46 6.06
C LEU A 426 12.89 22.64 4.81
N GLY A 427 11.91 22.33 3.97
CA GLY A 427 12.06 21.41 2.85
C GLY A 427 12.58 20.05 3.29
N ARG A 428 13.37 19.39 2.44
CA ARG A 428 13.98 18.08 2.75
C ARG A 428 15.26 18.13 3.56
N GLY A 429 16.00 19.23 3.49
CA GLY A 429 17.42 19.24 3.84
C GLY A 429 17.82 20.12 4.99
N GLN A 430 16.93 21.03 5.42
CA GLN A 430 17.29 22.10 6.32
C GLN A 430 16.70 21.93 7.71
N LEU A 431 17.52 22.23 8.71
CA LEU A 431 17.08 22.39 10.10
C LEU A 431 17.30 23.85 10.48
N ILE A 432 16.21 24.53 10.81
CA ILE A 432 16.20 25.95 11.17
C ILE A 432 16.04 26.08 12.67
N VAL A 433 16.77 27.04 13.27
CA VAL A 433 16.51 27.54 14.62
C VAL A 433 16.21 29.03 14.55
N ALA A 434 15.22 29.50 15.28
CA ALA A 434 14.91 30.92 15.44
C ALA A 434 14.56 31.23 16.89
N GLU A 435 14.79 32.47 17.30
CA GLU A 435 14.23 33.01 18.53
C GLU A 435 12.74 33.28 18.34
N ILE A 436 11.94 33.03 19.38
CA ILE A 436 10.50 33.27 19.40
C ILE A 436 10.11 33.99 20.68
N ASP A 437 9.36 35.10 20.54
CA ASP A 437 8.83 35.84 21.67
C ASP A 437 7.49 35.27 22.17
N HIS A 438 6.98 35.79 23.28
CA HIS A 438 5.69 35.37 23.87
C HIS A 438 4.47 35.65 22.97
N LYS A 439 4.61 36.48 21.93
CA LYS A 439 3.56 36.82 20.95
C LYS A 439 3.64 35.96 19.69
N GLY A 440 4.71 35.16 19.54
CA GLY A 440 4.96 34.33 18.37
C GLY A 440 5.80 34.99 17.27
N SER A 441 6.42 36.14 17.54
CA SER A 441 7.29 36.82 16.58
C SER A 441 8.64 36.09 16.49
N LEU A 442 9.07 35.75 15.27
CA LEU A 442 10.35 35.11 15.01
C LEU A 442 11.47 36.13 14.76
N SER A 443 12.67 35.84 15.25
CA SER A 443 13.89 36.62 14.98
C SER A 443 15.13 35.74 15.00
N ASN A 444 16.28 36.28 14.60
CA ASN A 444 17.59 35.61 14.66
C ASN A 444 17.59 34.20 14.03
N LYS A 445 16.93 34.04 12.87
CA LYS A 445 16.85 32.77 12.14
C LYS A 445 18.24 32.28 11.71
N LYS A 446 18.54 31.02 12.00
CA LYS A 446 19.80 30.32 11.69
C LYS A 446 19.51 28.98 11.02
N THR A 447 20.26 28.67 9.98
CA THR A 447 20.26 27.35 9.35
C THR A 447 21.36 26.50 9.98
N LEU A 448 20.99 25.49 10.74
CA LEU A 448 21.92 24.57 11.40
C LEU A 448 22.39 23.48 10.44
N LEU A 449 21.46 22.92 9.67
CA LEU A 449 21.76 21.93 8.64
C LEU A 449 21.28 22.41 7.28
N ASN A 450 22.04 22.05 6.25
CA ASN A 450 21.70 22.28 4.86
C ASN A 450 22.27 21.13 4.03
N GLY A 451 21.48 20.06 3.87
CA GLY A 451 21.90 18.84 3.18
C GLY A 451 20.77 18.20 2.38
N TRP A 452 20.90 16.91 2.07
CA TRP A 452 19.85 16.16 1.37
C TRP A 452 18.88 15.46 2.34
N ALA A 453 19.38 15.07 3.52
CA ALA A 453 18.64 14.33 4.53
C ALA A 453 17.88 15.27 5.47
N THR A 454 16.68 14.85 5.87
CA THR A 454 15.89 15.53 6.89
C THR A 454 16.40 15.12 8.27
N ALA A 455 16.70 16.08 9.15
CA ALA A 455 16.96 15.80 10.55
C ALA A 455 15.67 15.28 11.22
N ASP A 456 15.71 14.07 11.75
CA ASP A 456 14.55 13.37 12.31
C ASP A 456 14.66 13.22 13.83
N GLY A 457 13.52 13.23 14.53
CA GLY A 457 13.47 13.17 15.99
C GLY A 457 14.16 14.34 16.70
N VAL A 458 14.04 15.56 16.16
CA VAL A 458 14.71 16.76 16.71
C VAL A 458 14.24 17.04 18.14
N THR A 459 15.17 17.15 19.09
CA THR A 459 14.86 17.42 20.50
C THR A 459 15.85 18.40 21.13
N TRP A 460 15.36 19.20 22.07
CA TRP A 460 16.14 20.22 22.78
C TRP A 460 16.72 19.68 24.08
N SER A 461 17.96 20.08 24.39
CA SER A 461 18.53 19.87 25.71
C SER A 461 17.72 20.62 26.79
N PRO A 462 17.69 20.12 28.05
CA PRO A 462 16.95 20.75 29.14
C PRO A 462 17.31 22.24 29.36
N ASP A 463 18.57 22.61 29.11
CA ASP A 463 19.06 23.99 29.23
C ASP A 463 18.80 24.88 28.00
N SER A 464 18.15 24.34 26.96
CA SER A 464 17.80 25.02 25.71
C SER A 464 19.01 25.49 24.87
N LYS A 465 20.21 24.92 25.05
CA LYS A 465 21.43 25.32 24.32
C LYS A 465 21.85 24.36 23.21
N TRP A 466 21.37 23.12 23.24
CA TRP A 466 21.74 22.07 22.30
C TRP A 466 20.50 21.43 21.69
N LEU A 467 20.68 20.93 20.48
CA LEU A 467 19.73 20.06 19.79
C LEU A 467 20.38 18.69 19.60
N ALA A 468 19.57 17.65 19.73
CA ALA A 468 19.91 16.31 19.25
C ALA A 468 18.92 15.90 18.16
N TYR A 469 19.40 15.16 17.18
CA TYR A 469 18.59 14.62 16.08
C TYR A 469 19.30 13.43 15.46
N SER A 470 18.54 12.61 14.74
CA SER A 470 19.09 11.60 13.85
C SER A 470 19.23 12.14 12.42
N LEU A 471 20.27 11.75 11.71
CA LEU A 471 20.53 12.18 10.34
C LEU A 471 21.09 11.04 9.51
N SER A 472 20.57 10.87 8.28
CA SER A 472 21.03 9.81 7.37
C SER A 472 22.22 10.24 6.50
N ASP A 473 23.15 9.31 6.27
CA ASP A 473 24.19 9.40 5.25
C ASP A 473 23.70 8.83 3.90
N LEU A 474 24.53 8.96 2.84
CA LEU A 474 24.18 8.47 1.51
C LEU A 474 24.05 6.93 1.42
N ASP A 475 24.58 6.21 2.40
CA ASP A 475 24.45 4.76 2.54
C ASP A 475 23.18 4.38 3.35
N PHE A 476 22.39 5.37 3.76
CA PHE A 476 21.18 5.24 4.57
C PHE A 476 21.41 4.63 5.96
N ASN A 477 22.62 4.75 6.48
CA ASN A 477 22.87 4.68 7.92
C ASN A 477 22.31 5.94 8.57
N SER A 478 21.74 5.80 9.76
CA SER A 478 21.19 6.92 10.52
C SER A 478 21.94 7.01 11.83
N GLU A 479 22.46 8.18 12.17
CA GLU A 479 23.29 8.37 13.35
C GLU A 479 22.81 9.55 14.20
N ILE A 480 23.14 9.55 15.49
CA ILE A 480 22.73 10.61 16.42
C ILE A 480 23.77 11.72 16.44
N TYR A 481 23.31 12.94 16.19
CA TYR A 481 24.11 14.15 16.24
C TYR A 481 23.68 15.04 17.39
N ILE A 482 24.65 15.67 18.05
CA ILE A 482 24.43 16.82 18.93
C ILE A 482 24.95 18.07 18.23
N HIS A 483 24.14 19.12 18.22
CA HIS A 483 24.47 20.39 17.60
C HIS A 483 24.09 21.57 18.50
N LYS A 484 24.99 22.55 18.62
CA LYS A 484 24.72 23.75 19.41
C LYS A 484 23.68 24.62 18.71
N ALA A 485 22.63 25.02 19.44
CA ALA A 485 21.48 25.71 18.85
C ALA A 485 21.80 27.11 18.28
N ASP A 486 22.89 27.72 18.74
CA ASP A 486 23.37 29.00 18.21
C ASP A 486 24.25 28.85 16.95
N ASN A 487 24.47 27.61 16.47
CA ASN A 487 25.32 27.26 15.34
C ASN A 487 26.80 27.70 15.51
N SER A 488 27.28 27.89 16.75
CA SER A 488 28.67 28.30 17.02
C SER A 488 29.69 27.15 16.98
N ALA A 489 29.23 25.90 16.89
CA ALA A 489 30.06 24.72 16.77
C ALA A 489 29.44 23.75 15.77
N ARG A 490 30.27 22.99 15.05
CA ARG A 490 29.80 21.96 14.11
C ARG A 490 29.04 20.85 14.86
N PRO A 491 28.08 20.17 14.21
CA PRO A 491 27.43 19.01 14.80
C PRO A 491 28.45 17.88 15.03
N VAL A 492 28.29 17.15 16.14
CA VAL A 492 29.12 16.00 16.50
C VAL A 492 28.28 14.74 16.44
N ASN A 493 28.71 13.77 15.63
CA ASN A 493 28.15 12.41 15.65
C ASN A 493 28.60 11.73 16.94
N ILE A 494 27.63 11.35 17.78
CA ILE A 494 27.92 10.69 19.06
C ILE A 494 27.72 9.18 19.02
N SER A 495 27.06 8.66 17.98
CA SER A 495 26.67 7.25 17.92
C SER A 495 27.68 6.39 17.17
N MET A 496 28.28 6.90 16.08
CA MET A 496 29.37 6.30 15.29
C MET A 496 29.17 4.81 14.99
N HIS A 497 27.99 4.45 14.46
CA HIS A 497 27.61 3.05 14.25
C HIS A 497 27.09 2.80 12.83
N PRO A 498 27.52 1.73 12.12
CA PRO A 498 27.22 1.48 10.71
C PRO A 498 25.79 0.93 10.47
N LYS A 499 24.80 1.34 11.27
CA LYS A 499 23.38 0.97 11.09
C LYS A 499 22.46 2.14 11.43
N GLN A 500 21.36 1.91 12.14
CA GLN A 500 20.33 2.90 12.38
C GLN A 500 20.19 3.19 13.86
N ASP A 501 20.56 4.42 14.23
CA ASP A 501 20.29 5.06 15.50
C ASP A 501 19.29 6.21 15.26
N ARG A 502 18.21 6.24 16.03
CA ARG A 502 17.07 7.15 15.83
C ARG A 502 16.45 7.64 17.13
N SER A 503 15.56 8.63 17.02
CA SER A 503 14.69 9.11 18.10
C SER A 503 15.43 9.51 19.38
N PRO A 504 16.34 10.50 19.33
CA PRO A 504 17.07 10.92 20.51
C PRO A 504 16.17 11.59 21.55
N VAL A 505 16.45 11.37 22.85
CA VAL A 505 15.70 11.92 23.99
C VAL A 505 16.65 12.29 25.12
N TRP A 506 16.64 13.54 25.55
CA TRP A 506 17.48 14.03 26.66
C TRP A 506 16.91 13.61 28.02
N SER A 507 17.79 13.24 28.96
CA SER A 507 17.39 13.13 30.36
C SER A 507 17.15 14.52 30.99
N PRO A 508 16.19 14.67 31.92
CA PRO A 508 15.90 15.95 32.58
C PRO A 508 17.09 16.61 33.28
N ASP A 509 18.03 15.82 33.79
CA ASP A 509 19.27 16.29 34.42
C ASP A 509 20.36 16.72 33.41
N GLY A 510 20.16 16.46 32.12
CA GLY A 510 21.11 16.80 31.06
C GLY A 510 22.38 15.95 31.06
N LYS A 511 22.39 14.78 31.69
CA LYS A 511 23.56 13.89 31.78
C LYS A 511 23.56 12.73 30.79
N LYS A 512 22.39 12.36 30.25
CA LYS A 512 22.20 11.24 29.33
C LYS A 512 21.46 11.70 28.08
N LEU A 513 21.82 11.10 26.95
CA LEU A 513 21.04 11.18 25.71
C LEU A 513 20.66 9.76 25.28
N MET A 514 19.38 9.42 25.41
CA MET A 514 18.82 8.14 24.98
C MET A 514 18.53 8.16 23.47
N PHE A 515 18.61 7.02 22.81
CA PHE A 515 18.19 6.79 21.44
C PHE A 515 17.86 5.31 21.23
N SER A 516 17.20 4.98 20.12
CA SER A 516 16.94 3.59 19.73
C SER A 516 17.89 3.14 18.64
N SER A 517 18.47 1.95 18.77
CA SER A 517 19.51 1.44 17.89
C SER A 517 19.29 -0.02 17.48
N ASN A 518 19.46 -0.35 16.20
CA ASN A 518 19.37 -1.72 15.71
C ASN A 518 20.72 -2.48 15.61
N ARG A 519 21.68 -2.10 16.46
CA ARG A 519 23.08 -2.54 16.35
C ARG A 519 23.32 -4.03 16.59
N ASN A 520 22.75 -4.62 17.64
CA ASN A 520 23.21 -5.91 18.16
C ASN A 520 22.52 -7.13 17.53
N ASN A 521 21.20 -7.12 17.41
CA ASN A 521 20.39 -8.30 17.06
C ASN A 521 19.54 -8.09 15.79
N SER A 522 19.76 -6.97 15.08
CA SER A 522 18.90 -6.52 13.98
C SER A 522 17.44 -6.28 14.41
N ASP A 523 17.23 -6.00 15.70
CA ASP A 523 16.04 -5.40 16.28
C ASP A 523 16.44 -4.08 16.97
N TYR A 524 15.50 -3.15 17.14
CA TYR A 524 15.80 -1.90 17.84
C TYR A 524 15.87 -2.13 19.35
N ASP A 525 16.93 -1.65 19.99
CA ASP A 525 17.10 -1.65 21.43
C ASP A 525 17.18 -0.20 21.93
N VAL A 526 16.85 0.03 23.20
CA VAL A 526 17.07 1.33 23.85
C VAL A 526 18.51 1.43 24.33
N TRP A 527 19.18 2.49 23.91
CA TRP A 527 20.54 2.85 24.30
C TRP A 527 20.57 4.26 24.87
N PHE A 528 21.60 4.60 25.63
CA PHE A 528 21.92 5.99 25.93
C PHE A 528 23.42 6.24 25.94
N THR A 529 23.81 7.51 25.81
CA THR A 529 25.19 7.97 25.95
C THR A 529 25.35 8.82 27.21
N TRP A 530 26.38 8.54 28.02
CA TRP A 530 26.80 9.45 29.09
C TRP A 530 27.52 10.67 28.49
N LEU A 531 27.03 11.87 28.82
CA LEU A 531 27.52 13.10 28.22
C LEU A 531 28.83 13.60 28.86
N THR A 532 29.14 13.17 30.08
CA THR A 532 30.41 13.46 30.75
C THR A 532 31.23 12.20 30.98
N LYS A 533 32.56 12.35 30.98
CA LYS A 533 33.48 11.25 31.31
C LYS A 533 33.34 10.84 32.78
N THR A 534 33.19 11.82 33.67
CA THR A 534 33.08 11.58 35.12
C THR A 534 31.86 10.74 35.50
N ASP A 535 30.70 10.95 34.86
CA ASP A 535 29.53 10.10 35.14
C ASP A 535 29.73 8.69 34.55
N TRP A 536 30.36 8.56 33.38
CA TRP A 536 30.64 7.26 32.76
C TRP A 536 31.60 6.37 33.57
N GLU A 537 32.62 6.96 34.20
CA GLU A 537 33.63 6.22 34.98
C GLU A 537 33.13 5.70 36.32
N LYS A 538 31.94 6.10 36.77
CA LYS A 538 31.33 5.63 38.02
C LYS A 538 30.93 4.15 37.93
N THR A 539 31.33 3.38 38.93
CA THR A 539 30.91 1.98 39.10
C THR A 539 29.45 1.89 39.57
N SER A 540 28.86 0.70 39.50
CA SER A 540 27.52 0.47 40.05
C SER A 540 27.44 0.82 41.54
N GLN A 541 28.50 0.56 42.31
CA GLN A 541 28.53 0.90 43.73
C GLN A 541 28.61 2.42 43.95
N ASP A 542 29.37 3.16 43.15
CA ASP A 542 29.41 4.63 43.22
C ASP A 542 28.01 5.22 42.99
N TRP A 543 27.26 4.67 42.02
CA TRP A 543 25.88 5.08 41.75
C TRP A 543 24.90 4.72 42.88
N GLU A 544 25.09 3.56 43.52
CA GLU A 544 24.29 3.16 44.69
C GLU A 544 24.57 4.06 45.90
N GLU A 545 25.85 4.37 46.17
CA GLU A 545 26.28 5.24 47.26
C GLU A 545 25.79 6.69 47.05
N ASP A 546 25.90 7.23 45.84
CA ASP A 546 25.33 8.53 45.48
C ASP A 546 23.81 8.56 45.73
N SER A 547 23.10 7.49 45.35
CA SER A 547 21.65 7.37 45.56
C SER A 547 21.27 7.23 47.04
N GLY A 548 22.13 6.61 47.85
CA GLY A 548 21.99 6.48 49.30
C GLY A 548 22.23 7.79 50.03
N GLN A 549 23.23 8.56 49.61
CA GLN A 549 23.53 9.89 50.14
C GLN A 549 22.43 10.92 49.82
N GLU A 550 21.77 10.82 48.65
CA GLU A 550 20.55 11.60 48.34
C GLU A 550 19.42 11.27 49.33
N LYS A 551 19.18 9.99 49.63
CA LYS A 551 18.14 9.55 50.59
C LYS A 551 18.43 10.00 52.04
N ASP A 552 19.69 10.09 52.43
CA ASP A 552 20.08 10.56 53.78
C ASP A 552 20.07 12.09 53.91
N LYS A 553 20.27 12.84 52.82
CA LYS A 553 19.99 14.29 52.78
C LYS A 553 18.48 14.57 52.86
N ASP A 554 17.66 13.81 52.15
CA ASP A 554 16.19 13.93 52.20
C ASP A 554 15.59 13.60 53.58
N LYS A 555 16.26 12.78 54.40
CA LYS A 555 15.85 12.50 55.79
C LYS A 555 16.21 13.60 56.79
N LYS A 556 17.14 14.50 56.47
CA LYS A 556 17.53 15.62 57.36
C LYS A 556 16.71 16.90 57.14
N ASP A 557 15.98 17.01 56.03
CA ASP A 557 15.11 18.14 55.70
C ASP A 557 13.61 17.74 55.68
N GLU A 558 13.10 17.17 56.77
CA GLU A 558 11.64 17.05 56.98
C GLU A 558 11.02 18.40 57.42
N LYS A 559 10.79 19.32 56.48
CA LYS A 559 9.71 20.32 56.53
C LYS A 559 9.18 20.67 55.13
N LYS A 560 8.04 20.06 54.75
CA LYS A 560 7.01 20.44 53.75
C LYS A 560 7.47 21.01 52.37
N ASN A 561 7.08 20.28 51.30
CA ASN A 561 6.92 20.71 49.88
C ASN A 561 8.09 20.56 48.87
N GLU A 562 8.98 19.56 48.95
CA GLU A 562 10.05 19.39 47.93
C GLU A 562 9.90 18.21 46.95
N LYS A 563 9.10 17.17 47.23
CA LYS A 563 8.92 16.03 46.30
C LYS A 563 8.34 16.40 44.91
N ASP A 564 7.76 17.59 44.77
CA ASP A 564 7.15 18.07 43.52
C ASP A 564 8.03 19.00 42.65
N LYS A 565 9.23 19.41 43.07
CA LYS A 565 10.07 20.34 42.26
C LYS A 565 10.94 19.62 41.22
N MET A 566 10.93 20.08 39.96
CA MET A 566 11.84 19.62 38.89
C MET A 566 13.31 19.76 39.31
N PRO A 567 14.23 18.90 38.84
CA PRO A 567 15.65 19.14 38.98
C PRO A 567 15.98 20.56 38.50
N LYS A 568 16.86 21.26 39.21
CA LYS A 568 17.33 22.57 38.75
C LYS A 568 18.04 22.35 37.42
N VAL A 569 17.62 23.08 36.40
CA VAL A 569 18.23 23.01 35.06
C VAL A 569 19.63 23.62 35.15
N GLU A 570 20.62 22.77 35.38
CA GLU A 570 22.03 23.13 35.31
C GLU A 570 22.48 23.19 33.83
N PRO A 571 23.53 23.96 33.49
CA PRO A 571 24.08 23.96 32.14
C PRO A 571 24.48 22.53 31.71
N VAL A 572 24.07 22.12 30.51
CA VAL A 572 24.45 20.81 29.98
C VAL A 572 25.93 20.85 29.60
N ILE A 573 26.70 19.96 30.25
CA ILE A 573 28.14 19.77 30.01
C ILE A 573 28.31 18.52 29.17
N ILE A 574 29.08 18.63 28.09
CA ILE A 574 29.33 17.53 27.15
C ILE A 574 30.83 17.46 26.91
N ASP A 575 31.43 16.35 27.29
CA ASP A 575 32.77 15.98 26.83
C ASP A 575 32.57 15.28 25.49
N PHE A 576 33.24 15.71 24.41
CA PHE A 576 33.08 15.08 23.08
C PHE A 576 34.17 14.06 22.72
N GLU A 577 35.31 14.11 23.42
CA GLU A 577 36.40 13.15 23.25
C GLU A 577 35.89 11.72 23.54
N ASP A 578 36.06 10.82 22.57
CA ASP A 578 35.65 9.41 22.62
C ASP A 578 34.21 9.18 23.13
N ILE A 579 33.29 10.09 22.82
CA ILE A 579 31.91 10.04 23.31
C ILE A 579 31.15 8.77 22.89
N HIS A 580 31.52 8.19 21.76
CA HIS A 580 30.92 6.96 21.26
C HIS A 580 31.24 5.73 22.12
N GLU A 581 32.32 5.75 22.91
CA GLU A 581 32.67 4.68 23.86
C GLU A 581 31.78 4.66 25.11
N ARG A 582 31.02 5.75 25.34
CA ARG A 582 30.21 5.97 26.56
C ARG A 582 28.76 5.52 26.43
N GLN A 583 28.49 4.64 25.48
CA GLN A 583 27.16 4.16 25.16
C GLN A 583 26.81 2.92 25.98
N VAL A 584 25.58 2.89 26.52
CA VAL A 584 25.08 1.83 27.37
C VAL A 584 23.79 1.27 26.78
N GLN A 585 23.74 -0.05 26.62
CA GLN A 585 22.53 -0.77 26.25
C GLN A 585 21.61 -0.91 27.47
N VAL A 586 20.36 -0.51 27.34
CA VAL A 586 19.34 -0.61 28.41
C VAL A 586 18.43 -1.81 28.20
N THR A 587 18.02 -2.07 26.95
CA THR A 587 17.15 -3.20 26.60
C THR A 587 17.81 -4.11 25.59
N SER A 588 17.36 -5.36 25.55
CA SER A 588 17.84 -6.39 24.61
C SER A 588 16.78 -7.48 24.39
N TYR A 589 15.51 -7.08 24.36
CA TYR A 589 14.37 -7.99 24.26
C TYR A 589 14.00 -8.23 22.78
N LEU A 590 12.85 -8.88 22.55
CA LEU A 590 12.31 -9.09 21.23
C LEU A 590 11.19 -8.08 20.97
N GLY A 591 11.10 -7.55 19.76
CA GLY A 591 9.92 -6.83 19.27
C GLY A 591 10.13 -5.34 18.98
N GLY A 592 11.36 -4.87 18.88
CA GLY A 592 11.73 -3.48 18.59
C GLY A 592 11.36 -2.53 19.73
N GLU A 593 12.35 -2.11 20.50
CA GLU A 593 12.20 -1.23 21.65
C GLU A 593 12.55 0.23 21.33
N PHE A 594 11.57 1.11 21.55
CA PHE A 594 11.64 2.53 21.22
C PHE A 594 11.54 3.41 22.46
N GLY A 595 12.64 4.06 22.83
CA GLY A 595 12.69 4.95 23.98
C GLY A 595 11.83 6.20 23.77
N GLN A 596 10.99 6.55 24.76
CA GLN A 596 10.02 7.64 24.65
C GLN A 596 10.37 8.83 25.54
N LEU A 597 10.62 8.60 26.84
CA LEU A 597 10.92 9.65 27.81
C LEU A 597 11.61 9.10 29.07
N PHE A 598 12.19 10.02 29.84
CA PHE A 598 12.74 9.77 31.17
C PHE A 598 11.77 10.22 32.27
N SER A 599 11.81 9.56 33.43
CA SER A 599 11.24 10.09 34.67
C SER A 599 11.95 11.37 35.10
N LYS A 600 11.25 12.14 35.95
CA LYS A 600 11.72 13.42 36.50
C LYS A 600 13.11 13.37 37.14
N ASP A 601 13.46 12.26 37.80
CA ASP A 601 14.76 12.03 38.44
C ASP A 601 15.83 11.48 37.48
N SER A 602 15.52 11.34 36.19
CA SER A 602 16.40 10.78 35.17
C SER A 602 16.83 9.32 35.41
N LYS A 603 16.12 8.58 36.28
CA LYS A 603 16.46 7.19 36.66
C LYS A 603 15.65 6.13 35.90
N THR A 604 14.40 6.42 35.54
CA THR A 604 13.51 5.49 34.83
C THR A 604 13.34 5.91 33.37
N ILE A 605 13.40 4.96 32.47
CA ILE A 605 13.10 5.11 31.05
C ILE A 605 11.73 4.48 30.77
N TYR A 606 10.91 5.18 29.99
CA TYR A 606 9.69 4.63 29.41
C TYR A 606 9.94 4.35 27.93
N TYR A 607 9.56 3.16 27.48
CA TYR A 607 9.75 2.72 26.10
C TYR A 607 8.56 1.92 25.63
N THR A 608 8.36 1.87 24.32
CA THR A 608 7.35 1.05 23.66
C THR A 608 7.98 -0.11 22.92
N THR A 609 7.23 -1.20 22.76
CA THR A 609 7.56 -2.26 21.79
C THR A 609 6.77 -2.07 20.49
N GLY A 610 7.19 -2.72 19.41
CA GLY A 610 6.48 -2.82 18.13
C GLY A 610 7.33 -2.34 16.94
N ASN A 611 7.05 -2.81 15.72
CA ASN A 611 7.84 -2.52 14.50
C ASN A 611 9.31 -2.94 14.61
N GLY A 612 9.57 -4.25 14.71
CA GLY A 612 10.94 -4.76 14.63
C GLY A 612 11.58 -4.50 13.26
N SER A 613 12.92 -4.39 13.19
CA SER A 613 13.64 -4.07 11.94
C SER A 613 13.49 -5.11 10.82
N ARG A 614 12.92 -6.28 11.13
CA ARG A 614 12.62 -7.35 10.16
C ARG A 614 11.32 -7.11 9.38
N GLY A 615 10.50 -6.13 9.77
CA GLY A 615 9.44 -5.54 8.96
C GLY A 615 8.12 -6.33 8.82
N ASP A 616 8.10 -7.64 9.08
CA ASP A 616 6.90 -8.49 8.95
C ASP A 616 6.61 -9.42 10.15
N ALA A 617 7.43 -9.38 11.21
CA ALA A 617 7.16 -10.13 12.43
C ALA A 617 5.93 -9.55 13.16
N GLN A 618 4.94 -10.40 13.51
CA GLN A 618 3.83 -9.99 14.36
C GLN A 618 4.33 -9.77 15.79
N THR A 619 4.50 -8.50 16.17
CA THR A 619 4.95 -8.08 17.50
C THR A 619 3.87 -7.26 18.17
N GLU A 620 3.51 -7.60 19.40
CA GLU A 620 2.62 -6.77 20.21
C GLU A 620 3.29 -5.43 20.54
N SER A 621 2.52 -4.34 20.45
CA SER A 621 2.99 -2.99 20.80
C SER A 621 2.37 -2.50 22.11
N ASP A 622 3.21 -2.35 23.13
CA ASP A 622 2.82 -1.95 24.48
C ASP A 622 3.87 -1.04 25.14
N LEU A 623 3.46 -0.35 26.23
CA LEU A 623 4.28 0.59 26.99
C LEU A 623 4.90 -0.09 28.20
N PHE A 624 6.18 0.17 28.43
CA PHE A 624 6.97 -0.38 29.51
C PHE A 624 7.75 0.72 30.22
N LYS A 625 8.23 0.42 31.43
CA LYS A 625 9.27 1.18 32.10
C LYS A 625 10.40 0.29 32.61
N ILE A 626 11.59 0.85 32.69
CA ILE A 626 12.82 0.17 33.13
C ILE A 626 13.77 1.20 33.75
N THR A 627 14.62 0.83 34.71
CA THR A 627 15.67 1.74 35.18
C THR A 627 16.77 1.85 34.14
N TRP A 628 17.52 2.96 34.17
CA TRP A 628 18.58 3.22 33.18
C TRP A 628 19.68 2.15 33.15
N ASP A 629 19.87 1.40 34.24
CA ASP A 629 20.81 0.28 34.35
C ASP A 629 20.22 -1.07 33.88
N GLY A 630 19.05 -1.05 33.22
CA GLY A 630 18.42 -2.24 32.65
C GLY A 630 17.66 -3.11 33.67
N LYS A 631 17.47 -2.65 34.91
CA LYS A 631 16.75 -3.38 35.97
C LYS A 631 15.30 -2.92 36.12
N ASP A 632 14.56 -3.62 36.99
CA ASP A 632 13.20 -3.27 37.40
C ASP A 632 12.20 -3.05 36.26
N LYS A 633 12.31 -3.83 35.18
CA LYS A 633 11.36 -3.82 34.07
C LYS A 633 9.93 -4.04 34.58
N LYS A 634 9.02 -3.14 34.20
CA LYS A 634 7.59 -3.23 34.48
C LYS A 634 6.76 -2.91 33.24
N VAL A 635 5.75 -3.76 33.01
CA VAL A 635 4.76 -3.59 31.95
C VAL A 635 3.69 -2.59 32.40
N LEU A 636 3.31 -1.64 31.53
CA LEU A 636 2.31 -0.61 31.82
C LEU A 636 1.03 -0.79 31.00
N THR A 637 1.11 -1.41 29.82
CA THR A 637 -0.04 -1.83 29.00
C THR A 637 0.15 -3.24 28.44
N THR A 638 -0.92 -3.92 28.04
CA THR A 638 -0.90 -5.30 27.52
C THR A 638 -1.96 -5.51 26.44
N ASN A 639 -1.80 -6.55 25.62
CA ASN A 639 -2.73 -6.97 24.55
C ASN A 639 -2.74 -6.03 23.34
N ASP A 640 -1.55 -5.63 22.88
CA ASP A 640 -1.37 -4.83 21.66
C ASP A 640 -2.22 -3.55 21.70
N THR A 641 -2.03 -2.75 22.76
CA THR A 641 -2.76 -1.49 22.92
C THR A 641 -2.28 -0.40 21.96
N ARG A 642 -1.11 -0.59 21.31
CA ARG A 642 -0.50 0.30 20.33
C ARG A 642 -0.39 1.74 20.84
N PRO A 643 0.33 1.95 21.96
CA PRO A 643 0.55 3.29 22.49
C PRO A 643 1.37 4.13 21.49
N SER A 644 0.89 5.33 21.17
CA SER A 644 1.55 6.27 20.25
C SER A 644 1.33 7.72 20.72
N ASN A 645 1.95 8.69 20.04
CA ASN A 645 1.87 10.13 20.37
C ASN A 645 2.16 10.40 21.85
N ILE A 646 3.25 9.82 22.35
CA ILE A 646 3.57 9.84 23.79
C ILE A 646 4.24 11.17 24.14
N THR A 647 3.64 11.92 25.06
CA THR A 647 4.17 13.20 25.56
C THR A 647 3.92 13.37 27.06
N THR A 648 4.34 14.49 27.65
CA THR A 648 4.26 14.73 29.09
C THR A 648 4.01 16.20 29.42
N ASP A 649 3.54 16.48 30.65
CA ASP A 649 3.41 17.83 31.16
C ASP A 649 4.77 18.40 31.62
N LYS A 650 4.85 19.73 31.78
CA LYS A 650 6.10 20.41 32.19
C LYS A 650 6.69 19.89 33.51
N LYS A 651 5.87 19.29 34.38
CA LYS A 651 6.31 18.76 35.68
C LYS A 651 6.74 17.30 35.64
N LEU A 652 6.61 16.61 34.50
CA LEU A 652 6.86 15.18 34.36
C LEU A 652 6.06 14.37 35.39
N SER A 653 4.79 14.73 35.57
CA SER A 653 3.86 14.12 36.52
C SER A 653 2.94 13.09 35.87
N LYS A 654 2.63 13.30 34.59
CA LYS A 654 1.81 12.39 33.78
C LYS A 654 2.41 12.19 32.39
N ILE A 655 2.24 10.99 31.86
CA ILE A 655 2.37 10.73 30.42
C ILE A 655 0.99 10.86 29.80
N TYR A 656 0.91 11.49 28.64
CA TYR A 656 -0.27 11.51 27.78
C TYR A 656 0.07 10.74 26.52
N LEU A 657 -0.88 9.94 26.02
CA LEU A 657 -0.69 9.12 24.83
C LEU A 657 -2.02 8.82 24.15
N THR A 658 -1.94 8.30 22.93
CA THR A 658 -3.06 7.65 22.26
C THR A 658 -2.92 6.14 22.32
N LYS A 659 -4.06 5.44 22.41
CA LYS A 659 -4.16 3.98 22.26
C LYS A 659 -5.20 3.69 21.19
N LYS A 660 -4.78 3.18 20.03
CA LYS A 660 -5.66 3.01 18.86
C LYS A 660 -6.48 4.28 18.56
N GLY A 661 -5.81 5.44 18.53
CA GLY A 661 -6.43 6.75 18.27
C GLY A 661 -7.20 7.39 19.43
N SER A 662 -7.39 6.72 20.57
CA SER A 662 -8.09 7.27 21.73
C SER A 662 -7.14 7.89 22.76
N LEU A 663 -7.48 9.06 23.32
CA LEU A 663 -6.65 9.77 24.31
C LEU A 663 -6.63 9.09 25.69
N SER A 664 -5.47 9.02 26.31
CA SER A 664 -5.26 8.48 27.67
C SER A 664 -4.14 9.21 28.41
N SER A 665 -4.11 9.08 29.74
CA SER A 665 -3.01 9.58 30.57
C SER A 665 -2.57 8.58 31.65
N LEU A 666 -1.27 8.45 31.86
CA LEU A 666 -0.65 7.63 32.90
C LEU A 666 -0.14 8.55 34.01
N ASN A 667 -0.60 8.34 35.23
CA ASN A 667 -0.01 9.00 36.39
C ASN A 667 1.30 8.30 36.79
N LEU A 668 2.42 9.04 36.79
CA LEU A 668 3.73 8.46 37.04
C LEU A 668 4.02 8.13 38.51
N SER A 669 3.23 8.66 39.46
CA SER A 669 3.44 8.38 40.89
C SER A 669 2.88 7.02 41.32
N ASN A 670 1.92 6.47 40.57
CA ASN A 670 1.22 5.23 40.93
C ASN A 670 0.93 4.31 39.73
N ASP A 671 1.48 4.63 38.55
CA ASP A 671 1.29 3.91 37.29
C ASP A 671 -0.20 3.72 36.89
N LYS A 672 -1.09 4.61 37.33
CA LYS A 672 -2.53 4.49 37.00
C LYS A 672 -2.84 5.11 35.65
N MET A 673 -3.39 4.30 34.75
CA MET A 673 -3.91 4.73 33.44
C MET A 673 -5.35 5.24 33.56
N GLU A 674 -5.63 6.39 32.94
CA GLU A 674 -6.96 7.00 32.87
C GLU A 674 -7.31 7.34 31.41
N SER A 675 -8.55 7.04 31.00
CA SER A 675 -9.08 7.43 29.68
C SER A 675 -9.49 8.90 29.68
N LEU A 676 -9.16 9.62 28.60
CA LEU A 676 -9.53 11.02 28.41
C LEU A 676 -10.55 11.13 27.27
N SER A 677 -11.81 10.82 27.57
CA SER A 677 -12.90 10.78 26.58
C SER A 677 -13.23 12.17 25.99
N PHE A 678 -13.22 12.33 24.66
CA PHE A 678 -13.49 13.59 23.98
C PHE A 678 -14.63 13.46 22.96
N LEU A 679 -15.13 14.59 22.46
CA LEU A 679 -16.15 14.64 21.41
C LEU A 679 -15.76 15.74 20.40
N ALA A 680 -14.97 15.37 19.41
CA ALA A 680 -14.48 16.28 18.38
C ALA A 680 -15.51 16.37 17.24
N LYS A 681 -16.18 17.52 17.13
CA LYS A 681 -17.19 17.78 16.09
C LYS A 681 -16.58 18.59 14.96
N LEU A 682 -16.77 18.14 13.73
CA LEU A 682 -16.34 18.85 12.54
C LEU A 682 -17.26 18.62 11.35
N ASP A 683 -17.16 19.54 10.39
CA ASP A 683 -17.92 19.53 9.15
C ASP A 683 -16.97 19.18 8.01
N ILE A 684 -17.26 18.10 7.30
CA ILE A 684 -16.50 17.67 6.12
C ILE A 684 -17.22 18.20 4.90
N ASP A 685 -16.69 19.26 4.27
CA ASP A 685 -17.09 19.64 2.91
C ASP A 685 -16.34 18.75 1.91
N TYR A 686 -17.10 17.90 1.22
CA TYR A 686 -16.54 16.90 0.32
C TYR A 686 -15.71 17.52 -0.82
N ASN A 687 -16.18 18.63 -1.41
CA ASN A 687 -15.49 19.22 -2.55
C ASN A 687 -14.21 19.92 -2.12
N VAL A 688 -14.24 20.61 -0.97
CA VAL A 688 -13.05 21.26 -0.43
C VAL A 688 -12.03 20.22 0.03
N GLU A 689 -12.48 19.13 0.66
CA GLU A 689 -11.59 18.04 1.09
C GLU A 689 -10.96 17.31 -0.11
N LEU A 690 -11.71 17.03 -1.19
CA LEU A 690 -11.13 16.47 -2.41
C LEU A 690 -10.02 17.36 -2.99
N GLN A 691 -10.23 18.68 -2.98
CA GLN A 691 -9.22 19.64 -3.43
C GLN A 691 -7.98 19.60 -2.53
N GLN A 692 -8.17 19.46 -1.21
CA GLN A 692 -7.07 19.31 -0.26
C GLN A 692 -6.30 18.00 -0.49
N ILE A 693 -6.98 16.87 -0.65
CA ILE A 693 -6.38 15.57 -0.97
C ILE A 693 -5.56 15.65 -2.26
N PHE A 694 -6.10 16.30 -3.31
CA PHE A 694 -5.39 16.50 -4.56
C PHE A 694 -4.10 17.31 -4.33
N ASN A 695 -4.19 18.42 -3.60
CA ASN A 695 -3.05 19.30 -3.33
C ASN A 695 -1.96 18.58 -2.54
N GLU A 696 -2.31 17.88 -1.47
CA GLU A 696 -1.36 17.12 -0.65
C GLU A 696 -0.69 16.02 -1.45
N ALA A 697 -1.46 15.24 -2.21
CA ALA A 697 -0.92 14.15 -3.00
C ALA A 697 -0.02 14.66 -4.14
N TRP A 698 -0.43 15.73 -4.83
CA TRP A 698 0.35 16.35 -5.89
C TRP A 698 1.68 16.90 -5.35
N LYS A 699 1.62 17.57 -4.20
CA LYS A 699 2.78 18.19 -3.56
C LYS A 699 3.75 17.16 -2.99
N ALA A 700 3.24 16.08 -2.40
CA ALA A 700 4.07 14.95 -1.97
C ALA A 700 4.94 14.42 -3.12
N ILE A 701 4.37 14.23 -4.31
CA ILE A 701 5.13 13.80 -5.50
C ILE A 701 6.07 14.90 -5.97
N ASN A 702 5.64 16.16 -6.00
CA ASN A 702 6.46 17.29 -6.42
C ASN A 702 7.76 17.38 -5.59
N ASP A 703 7.65 17.24 -4.28
CA ASP A 703 8.73 17.52 -3.34
C ASP A 703 9.62 16.30 -3.06
N GLY A 704 9.23 15.10 -3.52
CA GLY A 704 9.92 13.86 -3.16
C GLY A 704 10.13 12.84 -4.27
N PHE A 705 9.67 13.09 -5.49
CA PHE A 705 9.99 12.22 -6.63
C PHE A 705 11.49 12.22 -6.92
N TYR A 706 12.06 11.04 -7.18
CA TYR A 706 13.51 10.85 -7.23
C TYR A 706 14.24 11.61 -8.35
N ASP A 707 13.58 11.78 -9.50
CA ASP A 707 14.08 12.58 -10.62
C ASP A 707 13.31 13.89 -10.65
N SER A 708 13.97 15.00 -10.31
CA SER A 708 13.34 16.32 -10.26
C SER A 708 12.78 16.80 -11.61
N ASN A 709 13.15 16.16 -12.72
CA ASN A 709 12.58 16.44 -14.05
C ASN A 709 11.38 15.54 -14.41
N PHE A 710 10.90 14.70 -13.49
CA PHE A 710 9.74 13.82 -13.67
C PHE A 710 9.81 12.97 -14.96
N HIS A 711 10.97 12.40 -15.28
CA HIS A 711 11.22 11.65 -16.53
C HIS A 711 10.94 12.48 -17.79
N GLY A 712 11.18 13.79 -17.72
CA GLY A 712 10.94 14.75 -18.79
C GLY A 712 9.48 15.18 -18.94
N GLN A 713 8.60 14.80 -18.02
CA GLN A 713 7.20 15.24 -18.01
C GLN A 713 7.04 16.58 -17.27
N ASP A 714 6.21 17.47 -17.80
CA ASP A 714 5.87 18.72 -17.11
C ASP A 714 4.79 18.46 -16.05
N TRP A 715 5.21 18.33 -14.80
CA TRP A 715 4.33 18.06 -13.66
C TRP A 715 3.27 19.14 -13.42
N ASN A 716 3.59 20.42 -13.69
CA ASN A 716 2.65 21.53 -13.58
C ASN A 716 1.62 21.51 -14.72
N SER A 717 2.03 21.16 -15.93
CA SER A 717 1.10 20.97 -17.05
C SER A 717 0.18 19.76 -16.82
N LEU A 718 0.67 18.68 -16.22
CA LEU A 718 -0.17 17.55 -15.80
C LEU A 718 -1.20 17.99 -14.76
N ARG A 719 -0.82 18.78 -13.75
CA ARG A 719 -1.77 19.37 -12.80
C ARG A 719 -2.90 20.12 -13.50
N LYS A 720 -2.56 21.10 -14.35
CA LYS A 720 -3.53 21.93 -15.08
C LYS A 720 -4.53 21.10 -15.90
N LYS A 721 -4.10 19.93 -16.38
CA LYS A 721 -4.89 19.03 -17.21
C LYS A 721 -5.79 18.09 -16.40
N TYR A 722 -5.29 17.53 -15.29
CA TYR A 722 -5.97 16.47 -14.54
C TYR A 722 -6.68 16.96 -13.27
N GLU A 723 -6.26 18.06 -12.64
CA GLU A 723 -6.94 18.63 -11.45
C GLU A 723 -8.41 18.96 -11.74
N PRO A 724 -8.77 19.65 -12.84
CA PRO A 724 -10.18 19.93 -13.13
C PRO A 724 -11.00 18.67 -13.42
N LEU A 725 -10.37 17.59 -13.90
CA LEU A 725 -11.03 16.31 -14.13
C LEU A 725 -11.25 15.58 -12.81
N ALA A 726 -10.26 15.57 -11.92
CA ALA A 726 -10.37 14.99 -10.60
C ALA A 726 -11.46 15.71 -9.78
N MET A 727 -11.54 17.04 -9.87
CA MET A 727 -12.60 17.83 -9.22
C MET A 727 -14.00 17.62 -9.82
N SER A 728 -14.11 17.03 -11.02
CA SER A 728 -15.41 16.65 -11.59
C SER A 728 -15.92 15.29 -11.10
N ALA A 729 -15.09 14.55 -10.35
CA ALA A 729 -15.46 13.27 -9.77
C ALA A 729 -16.54 13.44 -8.70
N SER A 730 -17.62 12.68 -8.82
CA SER A 730 -18.68 12.66 -7.81
C SER A 730 -18.44 11.63 -6.70
N THR A 731 -17.44 10.76 -6.85
CA THR A 731 -17.06 9.72 -5.88
C THR A 731 -15.55 9.69 -5.67
N ARG A 732 -15.10 9.18 -4.51
CA ARG A 732 -13.67 8.97 -4.25
C ARG A 732 -13.04 7.94 -5.21
N ASN A 733 -13.81 6.96 -5.70
CA ASN A 733 -13.34 5.99 -6.71
C ASN A 733 -13.00 6.68 -8.03
N ASP A 734 -13.87 7.57 -8.50
CA ASP A 734 -13.65 8.34 -9.72
C ASP A 734 -12.45 9.28 -9.55
N PHE A 735 -12.36 9.96 -8.40
CA PHE A 735 -11.23 10.83 -8.06
C PHE A 735 -9.90 10.06 -8.08
N GLN A 736 -9.84 8.91 -7.39
CA GLN A 736 -8.66 8.04 -7.36
C GLN A 736 -8.26 7.60 -8.76
N THR A 737 -9.24 7.21 -9.59
CA THR A 737 -9.01 6.77 -10.96
C THR A 737 -8.34 7.89 -11.77
N ILE A 738 -8.89 9.10 -11.75
CA ILE A 738 -8.33 10.24 -12.48
C ILE A 738 -6.95 10.64 -11.97
N PHE A 739 -6.73 10.62 -10.66
CA PHE A 739 -5.42 10.93 -10.08
C PHE A 739 -4.37 9.89 -10.51
N ASN A 740 -4.72 8.60 -10.52
CA ASN A 740 -3.81 7.54 -10.99
C ASN A 740 -3.53 7.63 -12.50
N TRP A 741 -4.49 8.07 -13.31
CA TRP A 741 -4.24 8.41 -14.71
C TRP A 741 -3.22 9.54 -14.87
N MET A 742 -3.24 10.55 -14.00
CA MET A 742 -2.22 11.62 -13.97
C MET A 742 -0.84 11.08 -13.58
N LEU A 743 -0.75 10.30 -12.49
CA LEU A 743 0.53 9.71 -12.05
C LEU A 743 1.15 8.80 -13.12
N GLY A 744 0.31 8.03 -13.82
CA GLY A 744 0.75 7.15 -14.90
C GLY A 744 1.44 7.86 -16.07
N GLN A 745 1.19 9.16 -16.25
CA GLN A 745 1.86 9.97 -17.27
C GLN A 745 3.35 10.20 -16.98
N ILE A 746 3.77 10.19 -15.70
CA ILE A 746 5.19 10.26 -15.29
C ILE A 746 5.94 9.00 -15.74
N ASN A 747 5.23 7.88 -15.94
CA ASN A 747 5.78 6.60 -16.36
C ASN A 747 6.84 6.03 -15.40
N ALA A 748 6.63 6.15 -14.09
CA ALA A 748 7.49 5.55 -13.08
C ALA A 748 6.82 4.36 -12.37
N SER A 749 7.64 3.40 -11.94
CA SER A 749 7.20 2.32 -11.05
C SER A 749 6.85 2.83 -9.65
N HIS A 750 6.19 1.99 -8.84
CA HIS A 750 5.89 2.27 -7.43
C HIS A 750 5.05 3.53 -7.17
N MET A 751 4.14 3.89 -8.08
CA MET A 751 3.21 5.00 -7.92
C MET A 751 1.77 4.54 -7.72
N GLY A 752 1.00 5.34 -6.99
CA GLY A 752 -0.44 5.18 -6.87
C GLY A 752 -1.02 5.94 -5.69
N LEU A 753 -2.22 6.49 -5.89
CA LEU A 753 -3.11 6.94 -4.83
C LEU A 753 -4.05 5.78 -4.46
N TYR A 754 -4.15 5.51 -3.16
CA TYR A 754 -4.99 4.47 -2.57
C TYR A 754 -5.93 5.12 -1.56
N ARG A 755 -7.24 5.00 -1.78
CA ARG A 755 -8.26 5.48 -0.85
C ARG A 755 -8.35 4.58 0.40
N LEU A 756 -8.78 5.17 1.51
CA LEU A 756 -9.08 4.42 2.75
C LEU A 756 -10.57 4.06 2.89
N GLU A 757 -11.48 4.92 2.43
CA GLU A 757 -12.94 4.76 2.67
C GLU A 757 -13.64 3.93 1.58
N THR A 758 -14.25 2.79 1.96
CA THR A 758 -15.24 2.02 1.20
C THR A 758 -16.57 1.97 1.95
N ARG A 759 -17.62 2.67 1.46
CA ARG A 759 -18.99 2.53 2.02
C ARG A 759 -19.55 1.10 1.92
N ALA A 760 -18.90 0.26 1.10
CA ALA A 760 -19.16 -1.16 0.93
C ALA A 760 -18.88 -2.04 2.17
N ASP A 761 -18.11 -1.57 3.15
CA ASP A 761 -17.62 -2.42 4.24
C ASP A 761 -18.72 -2.85 5.23
N LEU A 762 -19.88 -2.21 5.20
CA LEU A 762 -20.98 -2.49 6.13
C LEU A 762 -21.65 -3.87 5.91
N GLN A 763 -21.47 -4.48 4.74
CA GLN A 763 -22.05 -5.79 4.39
C GLN A 763 -21.00 -6.82 3.97
N SER A 764 -19.71 -6.59 4.27
CA SER A 764 -18.63 -7.48 3.86
C SER A 764 -18.64 -8.78 4.67
N GLU A 765 -19.09 -9.88 4.05
CA GLU A 765 -18.96 -11.24 4.59
C GLU A 765 -17.80 -12.01 3.94
N ARG A 766 -17.27 -13.02 4.64
CA ARG A 766 -16.19 -13.87 4.13
C ARG A 766 -16.70 -15.25 3.74
N THR A 767 -16.57 -15.61 2.47
CA THR A 767 -16.89 -16.93 1.92
C THR A 767 -15.98 -17.99 2.53
N GLY A 768 -16.56 -19.10 2.97
CA GLY A 768 -15.83 -20.27 3.42
C GLY A 768 -15.18 -21.02 2.25
N LEU A 769 -13.85 -21.03 2.20
CA LEU A 769 -13.09 -21.69 1.14
C LEU A 769 -12.80 -23.15 1.50
N LEU A 770 -13.29 -24.06 0.65
CA LEU A 770 -13.08 -25.51 0.79
C LEU A 770 -11.79 -26.00 0.11
N GLY A 771 -11.31 -25.27 -0.90
CA GLY A 771 -10.15 -25.64 -1.72
C GLY A 771 -10.48 -26.69 -2.79
N ILE A 772 -11.61 -26.54 -3.48
CA ILE A 772 -12.04 -27.43 -4.56
C ILE A 772 -12.45 -26.65 -5.80
N GLU A 773 -12.23 -27.23 -6.98
CA GLU A 773 -12.94 -26.85 -8.20
C GLU A 773 -14.00 -27.89 -8.52
N PHE A 774 -15.05 -27.47 -9.21
CA PHE A 774 -16.16 -28.34 -9.57
C PHE A 774 -16.76 -28.00 -10.94
N GLU A 775 -17.40 -29.00 -11.53
CA GLU A 775 -18.22 -28.90 -12.74
C GLU A 775 -19.69 -29.12 -12.38
N PRO A 776 -20.58 -28.15 -12.67
CA PRO A 776 -22.02 -28.32 -12.53
C PRO A 776 -22.57 -29.44 -13.42
N MET A 777 -23.33 -30.33 -12.83
CA MET A 777 -24.04 -31.42 -13.51
C MET A 777 -25.43 -30.96 -13.98
N SER A 778 -26.04 -31.73 -14.88
CA SER A 778 -27.34 -31.41 -15.48
C SER A 778 -28.49 -31.35 -14.47
N ASN A 779 -28.36 -31.90 -13.26
CA ASN A 779 -29.34 -31.79 -12.18
C ASN A 779 -29.04 -30.63 -11.20
N GLY A 780 -27.89 -29.98 -11.30
CA GLY A 780 -27.44 -28.92 -10.38
C GLY A 780 -26.44 -29.37 -9.33
N ASN A 781 -26.21 -30.68 -9.16
CA ASN A 781 -25.15 -31.19 -8.30
C ASN A 781 -23.76 -30.82 -8.88
N LEU A 782 -22.73 -30.85 -8.03
CA LEU A 782 -21.40 -30.38 -8.41
C LEU A 782 -20.39 -31.53 -8.34
N LYS A 783 -19.81 -31.91 -9.48
CA LYS A 783 -18.74 -32.91 -9.52
C LYS A 783 -17.41 -32.25 -9.23
N VAL A 784 -16.68 -32.72 -8.22
CA VAL A 784 -15.35 -32.21 -7.87
C VAL A 784 -14.34 -32.56 -8.97
N THR A 785 -13.64 -31.55 -9.50
CA THR A 785 -12.63 -31.70 -10.56
C THR A 785 -11.20 -31.45 -10.09
N SER A 786 -11.03 -30.71 -9.01
CA SER A 786 -9.73 -30.45 -8.40
C SER A 786 -9.87 -30.30 -6.89
N VAL A 787 -8.83 -30.69 -6.15
CA VAL A 787 -8.70 -30.51 -4.71
C VAL A 787 -7.33 -29.93 -4.43
N VAL A 788 -7.29 -28.79 -3.75
CA VAL A 788 -6.05 -28.10 -3.36
C VAL A 788 -5.47 -28.79 -2.12
N PRO A 789 -4.21 -29.28 -2.17
CA PRO A 789 -3.56 -29.89 -1.02
C PRO A 789 -3.61 -29.04 0.27
N ALA A 790 -3.82 -29.69 1.41
CA ALA A 790 -3.92 -29.13 2.76
C ALA A 790 -5.10 -28.15 3.03
N MET A 791 -5.91 -27.86 2.01
CA MET A 791 -7.18 -27.15 2.20
C MET A 791 -8.22 -28.04 2.90
N PRO A 792 -9.29 -27.47 3.49
CA PRO A 792 -10.27 -28.21 4.26
C PRO A 792 -10.80 -29.49 3.58
N ALA A 793 -11.02 -29.47 2.26
CA ALA A 793 -11.47 -30.64 1.50
C ALA A 793 -10.46 -31.80 1.48
N ASP A 794 -9.16 -31.51 1.44
CA ASP A 794 -8.06 -32.51 1.38
C ASP A 794 -7.72 -33.12 2.75
N ARG A 795 -8.18 -32.50 3.85
CA ARG A 795 -7.83 -32.97 5.20
C ARG A 795 -8.45 -34.32 5.48
N SER A 796 -7.74 -35.14 6.25
CA SER A 796 -8.20 -36.47 6.70
C SER A 796 -9.54 -36.47 7.46
N ALA A 797 -9.96 -35.32 8.00
CA ALA A 797 -11.26 -35.18 8.64
C ALA A 797 -12.44 -35.08 7.64
N SER A 798 -12.16 -34.77 6.37
CA SER A 798 -13.17 -34.55 5.34
C SER A 798 -12.98 -35.48 4.13
N GLU A 799 -11.75 -35.63 3.62
CA GLU A 799 -11.40 -36.53 2.51
C GLU A 799 -12.34 -36.43 1.30
N ILE A 800 -12.58 -35.23 0.81
CA ILE A 800 -13.30 -34.99 -0.44
C ILE A 800 -12.31 -35.19 -1.59
N ASN A 801 -12.63 -36.05 -2.55
CA ASN A 801 -11.74 -36.43 -3.65
C ASN A 801 -12.28 -35.96 -5.00
N VAL A 802 -11.39 -35.89 -5.99
CA VAL A 802 -11.77 -35.70 -7.40
C VAL A 802 -12.73 -36.81 -7.82
N GLY A 803 -13.86 -36.42 -8.41
CA GLY A 803 -14.92 -37.32 -8.84
C GLY A 803 -16.09 -37.46 -7.86
N ASP A 804 -15.92 -37.08 -6.59
CA ASP A 804 -17.04 -37.02 -5.64
C ASP A 804 -18.05 -35.94 -6.08
N VAL A 805 -19.34 -36.12 -5.73
CA VAL A 805 -20.42 -35.22 -6.16
C VAL A 805 -21.07 -34.54 -4.96
N ILE A 806 -21.00 -33.23 -4.87
CA ILE A 806 -21.67 -32.44 -3.84
C ILE A 806 -23.14 -32.28 -4.22
N THR A 807 -24.02 -32.63 -3.29
CA THR A 807 -25.47 -32.60 -3.47
C THR A 807 -26.15 -31.54 -2.61
N GLY A 808 -25.47 -30.97 -1.62
CA GLY A 808 -26.03 -29.91 -0.79
C GLY A 808 -25.08 -29.39 0.30
N VAL A 809 -25.48 -28.29 0.92
CA VAL A 809 -24.72 -27.58 1.98
C VAL A 809 -25.66 -27.16 3.09
N ASN A 810 -25.32 -27.51 4.34
CA ASN A 810 -26.11 -27.21 5.54
C ASN A 810 -27.60 -27.62 5.41
N GLY A 811 -27.86 -28.79 4.82
CA GLY A 811 -29.21 -29.30 4.57
C GLY A 811 -29.97 -28.65 3.40
N ASN A 812 -29.32 -27.77 2.63
CA ASN A 812 -29.89 -27.19 1.42
C ASN A 812 -29.41 -27.97 0.19
N GLU A 813 -30.33 -28.70 -0.45
CA GLU A 813 -30.04 -29.44 -1.68
C GLU A 813 -29.68 -28.51 -2.85
N LEU A 814 -28.70 -28.92 -3.65
CA LEU A 814 -28.32 -28.22 -4.87
C LEU A 814 -29.28 -28.56 -6.02
N ASN A 815 -29.60 -27.54 -6.79
CA ASN A 815 -30.35 -27.64 -8.04
C ASN A 815 -29.75 -26.69 -9.08
N LYS A 816 -30.31 -26.68 -10.30
CA LYS A 816 -29.77 -25.89 -11.43
C LYS A 816 -29.61 -24.40 -11.14
N SER A 817 -30.45 -23.82 -10.29
CA SER A 817 -30.39 -22.41 -9.92
C SER A 817 -29.58 -22.14 -8.66
N SER A 818 -29.17 -23.17 -7.91
CA SER A 818 -28.39 -23.02 -6.69
C SER A 818 -26.98 -22.52 -7.00
N ASN A 819 -26.54 -21.52 -6.25
CA ASN A 819 -25.15 -21.09 -6.22
C ASN A 819 -24.50 -21.59 -4.92
N ILE A 820 -23.60 -22.57 -5.00
CA ILE A 820 -22.96 -23.12 -3.79
C ILE A 820 -22.27 -22.03 -2.95
N TYR A 821 -21.73 -20.99 -3.58
CA TYR A 821 -21.02 -19.94 -2.86
C TYR A 821 -21.95 -19.08 -2.00
N GLU A 822 -23.23 -18.98 -2.36
CA GLU A 822 -24.26 -18.35 -1.52
C GLU A 822 -24.38 -19.06 -0.16
N PHE A 823 -24.34 -20.41 -0.17
CA PHE A 823 -24.37 -21.21 1.06
C PHE A 823 -23.04 -21.20 1.84
N LEU A 824 -21.97 -20.71 1.24
CA LEU A 824 -20.65 -20.58 1.85
C LEU A 824 -20.36 -19.15 2.34
N GLU A 825 -21.16 -18.16 1.97
CA GLU A 825 -21.03 -16.77 2.45
C GLU A 825 -21.18 -16.71 3.97
N GLY A 826 -20.27 -15.99 4.65
CA GLY A 826 -20.25 -15.88 6.13
C GLY A 826 -19.80 -17.15 6.88
N THR A 827 -19.44 -18.23 6.18
CA THR A 827 -19.07 -19.51 6.82
C THR A 827 -17.57 -19.67 7.08
N ALA A 828 -16.76 -18.66 6.75
CA ALA A 828 -15.31 -18.71 6.93
C ALA A 828 -14.93 -18.99 8.39
N ASN A 829 -14.11 -20.03 8.59
CA ASN A 829 -13.71 -20.54 9.90
C ASN A 829 -14.83 -21.11 10.77
N GLU A 830 -16.06 -21.29 10.28
CA GLU A 830 -17.16 -21.95 11.00
C GLU A 830 -17.38 -23.40 10.54
N LYS A 831 -17.98 -24.24 11.37
CA LYS A 831 -18.32 -25.63 10.96
C LYS A 831 -19.58 -25.62 10.10
N ILE A 832 -19.54 -26.33 8.98
CA ILE A 832 -20.69 -26.55 8.09
C ILE A 832 -20.83 -28.04 7.76
N TYR A 833 -22.01 -28.43 7.28
CA TYR A 833 -22.28 -29.73 6.68
C TYR A 833 -22.20 -29.63 5.16
N ILE A 834 -21.56 -30.62 4.54
CA ILE A 834 -21.57 -30.84 3.09
C ILE A 834 -22.18 -32.22 2.85
N GLU A 835 -23.25 -32.28 2.06
CA GLU A 835 -23.81 -33.53 1.57
C GLU A 835 -23.09 -33.93 0.27
N ILE A 836 -22.55 -35.15 0.25
CA ILE A 836 -21.71 -35.65 -0.85
C ILE A 836 -22.04 -37.09 -1.19
N GLU A 837 -22.11 -37.40 -2.48
CA GLU A 837 -22.13 -38.76 -3.00
C GLU A 837 -20.69 -39.24 -3.26
N LYS A 838 -20.28 -40.26 -2.52
CA LYS A 838 -18.93 -40.86 -2.58
C LYS A 838 -19.04 -42.36 -2.81
N GLY A 839 -18.57 -42.84 -3.97
CA GLY A 839 -18.66 -44.25 -4.34
C GLY A 839 -20.10 -44.80 -4.43
N GLY A 840 -21.06 -43.95 -4.81
CA GLY A 840 -22.48 -44.30 -4.91
C GLY A 840 -23.27 -44.26 -3.59
N ALA A 841 -22.64 -43.87 -2.48
CA ALA A 841 -23.30 -43.68 -1.19
C ALA A 841 -23.35 -42.19 -0.82
N LEU A 842 -24.52 -41.72 -0.40
CA LEU A 842 -24.69 -40.39 0.16
C LEU A 842 -24.08 -40.34 1.58
N LYS A 843 -23.28 -39.31 1.83
CA LYS A 843 -22.63 -39.05 3.12
C LYS A 843 -22.77 -37.58 3.47
N GLU A 844 -22.80 -37.30 4.77
CA GLU A 844 -22.73 -35.95 5.30
C GLU A 844 -21.36 -35.75 5.96
N ILE A 845 -20.67 -34.67 5.62
CA ILE A 845 -19.32 -34.36 6.13
C ILE A 845 -19.37 -33.04 6.89
N VAL A 846 -18.86 -33.04 8.12
CA VAL A 846 -18.58 -31.79 8.86
C VAL A 846 -17.22 -31.25 8.43
N ILE A 847 -17.20 -30.03 7.92
CA ILE A 847 -15.98 -29.35 7.45
C ILE A 847 -15.90 -27.94 8.05
N ARG A 848 -14.69 -27.45 8.29
CA ARG A 848 -14.44 -26.06 8.70
C ARG A 848 -13.70 -25.33 7.58
N PRO A 849 -14.38 -24.52 6.76
CA PRO A 849 -13.76 -23.78 5.66
C PRO A 849 -12.74 -22.75 6.17
N LYS A 850 -11.80 -22.35 5.31
CA LYS A 850 -10.83 -21.27 5.62
C LYS A 850 -11.32 -19.92 5.06
N SER A 851 -10.81 -18.82 5.62
CA SER A 851 -11.00 -17.47 5.06
C SER A 851 -10.05 -17.13 3.90
N SER A 852 -9.00 -17.93 3.65
CA SER A 852 -8.01 -17.74 2.59
C SER A 852 -7.36 -19.05 2.15
N ASN A 853 -7.08 -19.17 0.85
CA ASN A 853 -6.39 -20.28 0.18
C ASN A 853 -5.01 -19.89 -0.38
N GLN A 854 -4.55 -18.64 -0.21
CA GLN A 854 -3.35 -18.12 -0.89
C GLN A 854 -2.08 -18.93 -0.57
N LEU A 855 -1.89 -19.30 0.71
CA LEU A 855 -0.71 -20.05 1.14
C LEU A 855 -0.71 -21.48 0.58
N GLU A 856 -1.87 -22.16 0.61
CA GLU A 856 -2.03 -23.50 0.07
C GLU A 856 -1.87 -23.53 -1.46
N ASN A 857 -2.43 -22.56 -2.17
CA ASN A 857 -2.25 -22.40 -3.62
C ASN A 857 -0.77 -22.19 -3.97
N TYR A 858 -0.09 -21.28 -3.26
CA TYR A 858 1.34 -21.06 -3.42
C TYR A 858 2.17 -22.33 -3.15
N ASN A 859 1.93 -23.00 -2.03
CA ASN A 859 2.67 -24.21 -1.66
C ASN A 859 2.42 -25.36 -2.64
N THR A 860 1.20 -25.47 -3.18
CA THR A 860 0.85 -26.44 -4.22
C THR A 860 1.65 -26.18 -5.49
N TRP A 861 1.70 -24.92 -5.95
CA TRP A 861 2.50 -24.52 -7.11
C TRP A 861 3.99 -24.83 -6.90
N VAL A 862 4.57 -24.45 -5.74
CA VAL A 862 5.98 -24.75 -5.41
C VAL A 862 6.26 -26.25 -5.38
N LYS A 863 5.37 -27.04 -4.76
CA LYS A 863 5.50 -28.51 -4.69
C LYS A 863 5.56 -29.11 -6.09
N GLU A 864 4.74 -28.61 -7.00
CA GLU A 864 4.75 -29.08 -8.38
C GLU A 864 6.04 -28.69 -9.11
N ARG A 865 6.58 -27.48 -8.91
CA ARG A 865 7.87 -27.10 -9.50
C ARG A 865 9.03 -27.94 -8.97
N LYS A 866 9.00 -28.32 -7.69
CA LYS A 866 9.96 -29.28 -7.11
C LYS A 866 9.85 -30.65 -7.78
N ARG A 867 8.62 -31.16 -7.97
CA ARG A 867 8.38 -32.44 -8.67
C ARG A 867 8.91 -32.43 -10.10
N LEU A 868 8.62 -31.37 -10.86
CA LEU A 868 9.12 -31.22 -12.23
C LEU A 868 10.65 -31.11 -12.29
N THR A 869 11.27 -30.38 -11.36
CA THR A 869 12.74 -30.29 -11.28
C THR A 869 13.36 -31.66 -11.02
N ASP A 870 12.78 -32.45 -10.12
CA ASP A 870 13.25 -33.80 -9.82
C ASP A 870 13.14 -34.72 -11.06
N ILE A 871 12.03 -34.64 -11.80
CA ILE A 871 11.84 -35.38 -13.06
C ILE A 871 12.83 -34.94 -14.13
N TYR A 872 12.92 -33.64 -14.42
CA TYR A 872 13.78 -33.10 -15.47
C TYR A 872 15.26 -33.34 -15.18
N SER A 873 15.66 -33.38 -13.90
CA SER A 873 17.05 -33.61 -13.48
C SER A 873 17.39 -35.03 -13.10
N ASN A 874 16.42 -35.95 -13.14
CA ASN A 874 16.55 -37.30 -12.59
C ASN A 874 17.09 -37.29 -11.14
N GLY A 875 16.54 -36.40 -10.31
CA GLY A 875 16.90 -36.23 -8.91
C GLY A 875 18.24 -35.52 -8.63
N ARG A 876 18.96 -35.02 -9.64
CA ARG A 876 20.29 -34.41 -9.43
C ARG A 876 20.25 -32.96 -8.92
N LEU A 877 19.16 -32.24 -9.17
CA LEU A 877 19.03 -30.82 -8.81
C LEU A 877 17.95 -30.59 -7.74
N GLY A 878 18.16 -29.55 -6.92
CA GLY A 878 17.15 -29.01 -6.01
C GLY A 878 16.37 -27.85 -6.64
N TYR A 879 15.25 -27.47 -6.04
CA TYR A 879 14.45 -26.30 -6.44
C TYR A 879 13.98 -25.49 -5.23
N ILE A 880 14.11 -24.17 -5.33
CA ILE A 880 13.58 -23.21 -4.36
C ILE A 880 12.91 -22.08 -5.13
N HIS A 881 11.77 -21.63 -4.61
CA HIS A 881 11.16 -20.37 -5.04
C HIS A 881 11.18 -19.36 -3.90
N ILE A 882 11.52 -18.12 -4.23
CA ILE A 882 11.52 -16.98 -3.30
C ILE A 882 10.26 -16.17 -3.59
N GLN A 883 9.26 -16.25 -2.71
CA GLN A 883 7.92 -15.66 -2.93
C GLN A 883 7.92 -14.13 -2.95
N GLY A 884 8.60 -13.52 -1.98
CA GLY A 884 8.79 -12.08 -1.87
C GLY A 884 10.21 -11.80 -1.38
N MET A 885 10.67 -10.56 -1.49
CA MET A 885 11.96 -10.15 -0.91
C MET A 885 11.76 -9.57 0.50
N ASN A 886 11.13 -10.33 1.38
CA ASN A 886 10.92 -9.97 2.78
C ASN A 886 11.59 -10.98 3.71
N TRP A 887 11.59 -10.69 5.00
CA TRP A 887 12.30 -11.51 5.98
C TRP A 887 11.70 -12.91 6.11
N THR A 888 10.37 -13.04 6.15
CA THR A 888 9.70 -14.36 6.15
C THR A 888 10.12 -15.25 4.97
N SER A 889 10.26 -14.66 3.77
CA SER A 889 10.71 -15.39 2.58
C SER A 889 12.19 -15.73 2.63
N PHE A 890 13.02 -14.87 3.22
CA PHE A 890 14.44 -15.11 3.43
C PHE A 890 14.68 -16.28 4.41
N GLU A 891 13.99 -16.31 5.56
CA GLU A 891 14.08 -17.42 6.52
C GLU A 891 13.64 -18.75 5.89
N ARG A 892 12.55 -18.71 5.09
CA ARG A 892 12.14 -19.88 4.30
C ARG A 892 13.24 -20.29 3.31
N PHE A 893 13.84 -19.34 2.59
CA PHE A 893 14.93 -19.61 1.66
C PHE A 893 16.11 -20.31 2.36
N GLU A 894 16.57 -19.83 3.52
CA GLU A 894 17.69 -20.47 4.24
C GLU A 894 17.37 -21.91 4.65
N ARG A 895 16.16 -22.16 5.17
CA ARG A 895 15.71 -23.52 5.50
C ARG A 895 15.65 -24.42 4.27
N GLU A 896 15.04 -23.93 3.20
CA GLU A 896 14.87 -24.70 1.96
C GLU A 896 16.21 -24.91 1.24
N LEU A 897 17.19 -24.03 1.39
CA LEU A 897 18.54 -24.19 0.83
C LEU A 897 19.19 -25.48 1.33
N THR A 898 19.02 -25.77 2.62
CA THR A 898 19.49 -27.02 3.22
C THR A 898 18.62 -28.20 2.77
N ALA A 899 17.30 -28.08 2.88
CA ALA A 899 16.39 -29.20 2.63
C ALA A 899 16.36 -29.63 1.15
N ALA A 900 16.29 -28.67 0.23
CA ALA A 900 16.23 -28.91 -1.22
C ALA A 900 17.63 -29.18 -1.81
N GLY A 901 18.69 -28.69 -1.18
CA GLY A 901 20.08 -28.89 -1.64
C GLY A 901 20.75 -30.17 -1.14
N LEU A 902 20.15 -30.86 -0.17
CA LEU A 902 20.71 -32.08 0.42
C LEU A 902 20.86 -33.19 -0.62
N GLY A 903 22.09 -33.68 -0.82
CA GLY A 903 22.40 -34.72 -1.80
C GLY A 903 22.33 -34.28 -3.27
N LYS A 904 22.01 -33.01 -3.55
CA LYS A 904 21.92 -32.47 -4.91
C LYS A 904 23.26 -31.90 -5.37
N GLU A 905 23.49 -31.91 -6.69
CA GLU A 905 24.70 -31.39 -7.34
C GLU A 905 24.63 -29.87 -7.58
N GLY A 906 23.42 -29.33 -7.71
CA GLY A 906 23.15 -27.91 -7.90
C GLY A 906 21.70 -27.56 -7.56
N ILE A 907 21.34 -26.28 -7.68
CA ILE A 907 20.00 -25.80 -7.31
C ILE A 907 19.43 -24.77 -8.30
N VAL A 908 18.13 -24.88 -8.56
CA VAL A 908 17.35 -23.87 -9.29
C VAL A 908 16.74 -22.89 -8.29
N ILE A 909 17.00 -21.60 -8.46
CA ILE A 909 16.48 -20.50 -7.64
C ILE A 909 15.47 -19.71 -8.48
N ASP A 910 14.20 -19.80 -8.13
CA ASP A 910 13.11 -19.18 -8.88
C ASP A 910 12.61 -17.89 -8.19
N VAL A 911 12.69 -16.77 -8.92
CA VAL A 911 12.16 -15.46 -8.51
C VAL A 911 11.07 -14.95 -9.47
N ARG A 912 10.51 -15.82 -10.32
CA ARG A 912 9.35 -15.51 -11.16
C ARG A 912 8.18 -15.08 -10.27
N PHE A 913 7.39 -14.10 -10.71
CA PHE A 913 6.23 -13.56 -9.97
C PHE A 913 6.54 -12.88 -8.61
N ASN A 914 7.80 -12.86 -8.15
CA ASN A 914 8.17 -12.19 -6.90
C ASN A 914 7.90 -10.67 -6.98
N GLY A 915 7.13 -10.17 -6.01
CA GLY A 915 6.68 -8.77 -5.94
C GLY A 915 7.71 -7.77 -5.43
N GLY A 916 8.89 -8.22 -5.02
CA GLY A 916 9.96 -7.39 -4.46
C GLY A 916 9.90 -7.26 -2.94
N GLY A 917 10.58 -6.23 -2.42
CA GLY A 917 10.87 -6.05 -0.99
C GLY A 917 12.26 -5.42 -0.79
N TRP A 918 13.11 -6.00 0.06
CA TRP A 918 14.42 -5.45 0.43
C TRP A 918 15.52 -6.48 0.73
N THR A 919 15.26 -7.80 0.71
CA THR A 919 16.23 -8.83 1.18
C THR A 919 17.24 -9.34 0.15
N THR A 920 17.35 -8.73 -1.05
CA THR A 920 18.31 -9.17 -2.09
C THR A 920 19.75 -9.26 -1.59
N ASP A 921 20.23 -8.27 -0.84
CA ASP A 921 21.63 -8.25 -0.39
C ASP A 921 21.93 -9.37 0.60
N TYR A 922 20.93 -9.83 1.37
CA TYR A 922 21.05 -11.02 2.21
C TYR A 922 21.18 -12.29 1.37
N LEU A 923 20.42 -12.40 0.27
CA LEU A 923 20.58 -13.51 -0.68
C LEU A 923 21.98 -13.49 -1.31
N MET A 924 22.51 -12.32 -1.67
CA MET A 924 23.86 -12.21 -2.22
C MET A 924 24.92 -12.63 -1.21
N ALA A 925 24.73 -12.32 0.08
CA ALA A 925 25.62 -12.78 1.15
C ALA A 925 25.62 -14.31 1.31
N VAL A 926 24.51 -14.99 1.03
CA VAL A 926 24.39 -16.46 1.07
C VAL A 926 24.97 -17.13 -0.19
N LEU A 927 24.71 -16.56 -1.37
CA LEU A 927 24.96 -17.20 -2.67
C LEU A 927 26.35 -16.93 -3.26
N ASN A 928 27.05 -15.89 -2.79
CA ASN A 928 28.35 -15.47 -3.35
C ASN A 928 29.56 -15.91 -2.50
N VAL A 929 29.37 -16.88 -1.60
CA VAL A 929 30.44 -17.39 -0.71
C VAL A 929 31.38 -18.30 -1.50
N LYS A 930 32.70 -18.07 -1.37
CA LYS A 930 33.74 -18.90 -1.99
C LYS A 930 34.55 -19.66 -0.94
N GLN A 931 34.75 -20.96 -1.18
CA GLN A 931 35.62 -21.77 -0.33
C GLN A 931 37.07 -21.32 -0.47
N HIS A 932 37.74 -21.04 0.66
CA HIS A 932 39.14 -20.63 0.70
C HIS A 932 40.04 -21.61 1.46
N ALA A 933 39.46 -22.58 2.17
CA ALA A 933 40.17 -23.61 2.92
C ALA A 933 39.29 -24.87 3.06
N TYR A 934 39.87 -25.95 3.59
CA TYR A 934 39.14 -27.16 3.99
C TYR A 934 39.63 -27.64 5.36
N THR A 935 38.81 -28.41 6.07
CA THR A 935 39.13 -28.91 7.41
C THR A 935 38.96 -30.41 7.50
N VAL A 936 39.86 -31.09 8.24
CA VAL A 936 39.75 -32.52 8.54
C VAL A 936 39.57 -32.69 10.05
N PRO A 937 38.38 -33.08 10.55
CA PRO A 937 38.19 -33.30 11.98
C PRO A 937 38.89 -34.59 12.42
N ARG A 938 39.30 -34.63 13.70
CA ARG A 938 39.90 -35.83 14.30
C ARG A 938 38.96 -37.03 14.12
N GLY A 939 39.47 -38.11 13.53
CA GLY A 939 38.72 -39.35 13.29
C GLY A 939 38.15 -39.51 11.89
N ALA A 940 38.14 -38.46 11.04
CA ALA A 940 37.68 -38.57 9.66
C ALA A 940 38.70 -39.23 8.71
N ALA A 941 40.00 -39.03 8.97
CA ALA A 941 41.09 -39.70 8.26
C ALA A 941 41.76 -40.75 9.14
N LYS A 942 42.07 -41.93 8.58
CA LYS A 942 42.89 -42.96 9.24
C LYS A 942 44.37 -42.56 9.25
N ASN A 943 44.81 -41.90 8.19
CA ASN A 943 46.14 -41.28 8.09
C ASN A 943 45.98 -39.89 7.46
N LEU A 944 46.25 -38.84 8.24
CA LEU A 944 45.97 -37.47 7.80
C LEU A 944 46.81 -37.08 6.58
N ASP A 945 48.12 -37.36 6.59
CA ASP A 945 49.05 -36.94 5.53
C ASP A 945 48.69 -37.50 4.15
N SER A 946 48.17 -38.73 4.09
CA SER A 946 47.80 -39.37 2.82
C SER A 946 46.32 -39.18 2.43
N GLU A 947 45.45 -38.82 3.37
CA GLU A 947 44.00 -38.79 3.13
C GLU A 947 43.37 -37.40 3.19
N HIS A 948 44.09 -36.35 3.64
CA HIS A 948 43.51 -35.02 3.83
C HIS A 948 42.89 -34.43 2.55
N THR A 949 43.44 -34.74 1.37
CA THR A 949 42.94 -34.23 0.08
C THR A 949 41.56 -34.76 -0.28
N LYS A 950 41.11 -35.88 0.30
CA LYS A 950 39.74 -36.40 0.15
C LYS A 950 38.70 -35.43 0.72
N PHE A 951 39.11 -34.53 1.60
CA PHE A 951 38.23 -33.59 2.29
C PHE A 951 38.26 -32.18 1.67
N ILE A 952 38.85 -32.00 0.49
CA ILE A 952 39.02 -30.67 -0.13
C ILE A 952 37.70 -29.92 -0.33
N ASN A 953 36.55 -30.59 -0.34
CA ASN A 953 35.22 -29.97 -0.48
C ASN A 953 34.48 -29.78 0.87
N HIS A 954 35.16 -29.92 2.01
CA HIS A 954 34.55 -29.83 3.33
C HIS A 954 35.07 -28.64 4.14
N TYR A 955 34.16 -27.74 4.53
CA TYR A 955 34.44 -26.57 5.35
C TYR A 955 33.25 -26.25 6.28
N PRO A 956 33.48 -25.86 7.56
CA PRO A 956 32.42 -25.66 8.55
C PRO A 956 31.77 -24.27 8.40
N TYR A 957 31.06 -24.02 7.30
CA TYR A 957 30.48 -22.70 7.01
C TYR A 957 29.55 -22.19 8.11
N SER A 958 28.62 -23.03 8.60
CA SER A 958 27.64 -22.64 9.62
C SER A 958 28.26 -22.24 10.96
N GLU A 959 29.49 -22.69 11.26
CA GLU A 959 30.21 -22.27 12.47
C GLU A 959 30.93 -20.92 12.28
N ARG A 960 31.15 -20.49 11.03
CA ARG A 960 32.05 -19.39 10.68
C ARG A 960 31.36 -18.21 10.03
N LEU A 961 30.17 -18.40 9.47
CA LEU A 961 29.38 -17.36 8.81
C LEU A 961 28.08 -17.08 9.59
N PRO A 962 27.64 -15.81 9.63
CA PRO A 962 26.41 -15.44 10.33
C PRO A 962 25.14 -15.88 9.59
N LEU A 963 25.24 -16.23 8.30
CA LEU A 963 24.16 -16.69 7.45
C LEU A 963 24.53 -18.05 6.84
N ALA A 964 23.53 -18.79 6.38
CA ALA A 964 23.77 -19.99 5.57
C ALA A 964 24.59 -19.65 4.32
N SER A 965 25.28 -20.65 3.74
CA SER A 965 26.07 -20.45 2.52
C SER A 965 25.78 -21.52 1.49
N TRP A 966 25.69 -21.14 0.22
CA TRP A 966 25.62 -22.05 -0.91
C TRP A 966 26.88 -21.94 -1.76
N THR A 967 27.59 -23.05 -1.93
CA THR A 967 28.88 -23.07 -2.66
C THR A 967 28.87 -24.00 -3.88
N LYS A 968 27.75 -24.68 -4.13
CA LYS A 968 27.55 -25.51 -5.33
C LYS A 968 26.99 -24.66 -6.48
N PRO A 969 27.04 -25.13 -7.74
CA PRO A 969 26.42 -24.42 -8.85
C PRO A 969 24.94 -24.12 -8.61
N SER A 970 24.49 -22.95 -9.07
CA SER A 970 23.09 -22.55 -9.07
C SER A 970 22.70 -21.94 -10.40
N ILE A 971 21.41 -21.95 -10.70
CA ILE A 971 20.81 -21.25 -11.84
C ILE A 971 19.57 -20.50 -11.37
N ALA A 972 19.33 -19.30 -11.89
CA ALA A 972 18.21 -18.46 -11.49
C ALA A 972 17.13 -18.36 -12.57
N LEU A 973 15.86 -18.32 -12.17
CA LEU A 973 14.70 -18.07 -13.04
C LEU A 973 14.07 -16.70 -12.74
N CYS A 974 13.82 -15.89 -13.77
CA CYS A 974 13.03 -14.66 -13.66
C CYS A 974 12.00 -14.53 -14.80
N ASN A 975 11.03 -13.64 -14.63
CA ASN A 975 10.09 -13.30 -15.70
C ASN A 975 9.64 -11.84 -15.61
N GLN A 976 8.78 -11.42 -16.55
CA GLN A 976 8.22 -10.07 -16.61
C GLN A 976 7.42 -9.66 -15.36
N ASN A 977 7.13 -10.60 -14.45
CA ASN A 977 6.46 -10.34 -13.18
C ASN A 977 7.42 -10.26 -11.98
N SER A 978 8.71 -10.55 -12.16
CA SER A 978 9.78 -10.25 -11.20
C SER A 978 9.94 -8.74 -11.10
N TYR A 979 9.54 -8.17 -9.96
CA TYR A 979 9.35 -6.73 -9.78
C TYR A 979 10.19 -6.18 -8.63
N SER A 980 10.65 -4.93 -8.73
CA SER A 980 11.38 -4.23 -7.65
C SER A 980 12.61 -5.01 -7.19
N ASN A 981 12.70 -5.40 -5.91
CA ASN A 981 13.88 -6.08 -5.39
C ASN A 981 14.13 -7.46 -6.04
N ALA A 982 13.13 -8.14 -6.61
CA ALA A 982 13.37 -9.35 -7.43
C ALA A 982 14.13 -9.05 -8.74
N GLU A 983 13.97 -7.85 -9.27
CA GLU A 983 14.74 -7.36 -10.41
C GLU A 983 16.15 -6.94 -10.00
N ILE A 984 16.31 -6.32 -8.82
CA ILE A 984 17.64 -6.06 -8.23
C ILE A 984 18.40 -7.38 -8.07
N PHE A 985 17.76 -8.43 -7.55
CA PHE A 985 18.33 -9.78 -7.50
C PHE A 985 18.77 -10.28 -8.88
N SER A 986 17.92 -10.13 -9.89
CA SER A 986 18.21 -10.61 -11.25
C SER A 986 19.41 -9.89 -11.88
N HIS A 987 19.50 -8.57 -11.71
CA HIS A 987 20.68 -7.78 -12.11
C HIS A 987 21.93 -8.18 -11.30
N ALA A 988 21.81 -8.31 -9.98
CA ALA A 988 22.92 -8.63 -9.10
C ALA A 988 23.48 -10.04 -9.34
N TYR A 989 22.61 -11.03 -9.56
CA TYR A 989 22.98 -12.42 -9.84
C TYR A 989 23.89 -12.51 -11.08
N LYS A 990 23.56 -11.74 -12.12
CA LYS A 990 24.38 -11.59 -13.33
C LYS A 990 25.66 -10.79 -13.07
N ALA A 991 25.54 -9.59 -12.51
CA ALA A 991 26.67 -8.68 -12.31
C ALA A 991 27.75 -9.24 -11.36
N LEU A 992 27.38 -10.12 -10.43
CA LEU A 992 28.30 -10.81 -9.54
C LEU A 992 28.78 -12.17 -10.08
N ASN A 993 28.32 -12.57 -11.27
CA ASN A 993 28.66 -13.84 -11.92
C ASN A 993 28.39 -15.06 -11.02
N ILE A 994 27.20 -15.11 -10.40
CA ILE A 994 26.80 -16.19 -9.50
C ILE A 994 26.39 -17.45 -10.28
N GLY A 995 25.73 -17.26 -11.42
CA GLY A 995 25.27 -18.33 -12.30
C GLY A 995 24.50 -17.78 -13.49
N THR A 996 23.87 -18.66 -14.27
CA THR A 996 23.07 -18.26 -15.44
C THR A 996 21.65 -17.83 -15.04
N LEU A 997 21.16 -16.74 -15.63
CA LEU A 997 19.78 -16.29 -15.50
C LEU A 997 18.95 -16.74 -16.71
N VAL A 998 17.81 -17.40 -16.46
CA VAL A 998 16.94 -17.98 -17.49
C VAL A 998 15.51 -17.47 -17.33
N GLY A 999 14.79 -17.27 -18.44
CA GLY A 999 13.36 -16.97 -18.43
C GLY A 999 13.01 -15.77 -19.31
N ALA A 1000 12.14 -14.88 -18.84
CA ALA A 1000 11.77 -13.67 -19.58
C ALA A 1000 12.43 -12.44 -18.94
N PRO A 1001 12.74 -11.38 -19.73
CA PRO A 1001 13.15 -10.09 -19.18
C PRO A 1001 12.23 -9.61 -18.06
N THR A 1002 12.81 -9.05 -17.00
CA THR A 1002 12.05 -8.59 -15.82
C THR A 1002 11.22 -7.34 -16.14
N PHE A 1003 10.52 -6.79 -15.15
CA PHE A 1003 9.57 -5.70 -15.39
C PHE A 1003 10.24 -4.39 -15.89
N GLY A 1004 11.44 -4.05 -15.43
CA GLY A 1004 12.00 -2.70 -15.57
C GLY A 1004 11.38 -1.73 -14.56
N ALA A 1005 11.22 -2.15 -13.30
CA ALA A 1005 10.50 -1.38 -12.28
C ALA A 1005 11.26 -1.32 -10.94
N VAL A 1006 12.25 -0.43 -10.85
CA VAL A 1006 13.13 -0.32 -9.69
C VAL A 1006 13.37 1.13 -9.29
N ILE A 1007 12.56 1.59 -8.35
CA ILE A 1007 12.78 2.82 -7.59
C ILE A 1007 12.40 2.51 -6.14
N SER A 1008 13.26 2.81 -5.16
CA SER A 1008 12.83 2.71 -3.75
C SER A 1008 11.72 3.71 -3.49
N THR A 1009 10.79 3.32 -2.62
CA THR A 1009 9.51 3.99 -2.48
C THR A 1009 9.14 4.12 -1.01
N SER A 1010 8.46 5.22 -0.71
CA SER A 1010 7.77 5.50 0.54
C SER A 1010 6.41 6.08 0.17
N GLY A 1011 5.81 6.90 1.03
CA GLY A 1011 4.58 7.63 0.72
C GLY A 1011 4.08 8.41 1.92
N ILE A 1012 2.95 9.06 1.74
CA ILE A 1012 2.38 9.99 2.72
C ILE A 1012 0.89 9.69 2.87
N GLY A 1013 0.42 9.61 4.11
CA GLY A 1013 -1.00 9.59 4.44
C GLY A 1013 -1.60 10.99 4.32
N LEU A 1014 -2.78 11.09 3.71
CA LEU A 1014 -3.50 12.32 3.38
C LEU A 1014 -4.55 12.63 4.45
N ILE A 1015 -5.16 13.81 4.40
CA ILE A 1015 -6.13 14.29 5.41
C ILE A 1015 -7.28 13.32 5.72
N ASP A 1016 -7.76 12.55 4.74
CA ASP A 1016 -8.86 11.59 4.90
C ASP A 1016 -8.39 10.15 5.23
N GLY A 1017 -7.09 9.96 5.45
CA GLY A 1017 -6.47 8.65 5.66
C GLY A 1017 -6.10 7.90 4.38
N SER A 1018 -6.42 8.43 3.19
CA SER A 1018 -5.90 7.92 1.92
C SER A 1018 -4.35 7.99 1.89
N TYR A 1019 -3.71 7.23 1.00
CA TYR A 1019 -2.26 7.15 0.91
C TYR A 1019 -1.76 7.36 -0.51
N VAL A 1020 -0.80 8.27 -0.69
CA VAL A 1020 -0.06 8.42 -1.95
C VAL A 1020 1.31 7.77 -1.85
N ARG A 1021 1.59 6.83 -2.75
CA ARG A 1021 2.90 6.17 -2.85
C ARG A 1021 3.86 7.02 -3.68
N MET A 1022 5.05 7.27 -3.14
CA MET A 1022 6.06 8.20 -3.64
C MET A 1022 7.42 7.49 -3.87
N PRO A 1023 7.85 7.31 -5.13
CA PRO A 1023 9.19 6.81 -5.47
C PRO A 1023 10.27 7.88 -5.24
N PHE A 1024 11.29 7.60 -4.44
CA PHE A 1024 12.23 8.63 -3.95
C PHE A 1024 13.73 8.34 -4.14
N ARG A 1025 14.13 7.11 -4.53
CA ARG A 1025 15.55 6.77 -4.77
C ARG A 1025 15.71 5.83 -5.96
N GLY A 1026 16.43 6.28 -6.98
CA GLY A 1026 16.73 5.50 -8.19
C GLY A 1026 17.83 4.46 -7.95
N TRP A 1027 17.82 3.39 -8.75
CA TRP A 1027 18.78 2.30 -8.71
C TRP A 1027 19.48 2.14 -10.04
N TYR A 1028 20.80 1.91 -9.99
CA TYR A 1028 21.64 1.80 -11.17
C TYR A 1028 22.54 0.58 -11.06
N VAL A 1029 22.75 -0.11 -12.17
CA VAL A 1029 23.72 -1.19 -12.26
C VAL A 1029 25.13 -0.59 -12.17
N ARG A 1030 25.96 -1.04 -11.23
CA ARG A 1030 27.28 -0.43 -10.97
C ARG A 1030 28.21 -0.46 -12.19
N GLU A 1031 28.29 -1.60 -12.86
CA GLU A 1031 29.21 -1.81 -13.98
C GLU A 1031 28.80 -1.00 -15.22
N THR A 1032 27.55 -1.11 -15.63
CA THR A 1032 27.04 -0.46 -16.86
C THR A 1032 26.57 0.96 -16.64
N LYS A 1033 26.36 1.38 -15.38
CA LYS A 1033 25.73 2.65 -14.96
C LYS A 1033 24.29 2.81 -15.47
N SER A 1034 23.68 1.73 -15.96
CA SER A 1034 22.32 1.74 -16.52
C SER A 1034 21.30 1.91 -15.41
N ASN A 1035 20.26 2.69 -15.67
CA ASN A 1035 19.09 2.79 -14.79
C ASN A 1035 18.34 1.45 -14.79
N MET A 1036 17.94 0.98 -13.61
CA MET A 1036 17.09 -0.21 -13.49
C MET A 1036 15.59 0.13 -13.67
N GLU A 1037 15.17 1.38 -13.43
CA GLU A 1037 13.84 1.83 -13.85
C GLU A 1037 13.75 1.92 -15.37
N LEU A 1038 12.76 1.24 -15.97
CA LEU A 1038 12.63 1.01 -17.41
C LEU A 1038 13.80 0.23 -18.04
N GLY A 1039 14.73 -0.29 -17.22
CA GLY A 1039 15.90 -1.06 -17.62
C GLY A 1039 15.84 -2.49 -17.06
N PRO A 1040 15.03 -3.38 -17.67
CA PRO A 1040 14.82 -4.73 -17.14
C PRO A 1040 16.13 -5.53 -17.11
N ALA A 1041 16.24 -6.48 -16.17
CA ALA A 1041 17.26 -7.50 -16.23
C ALA A 1041 16.90 -8.46 -17.36
N ILE A 1042 17.77 -8.54 -18.37
CA ILE A 1042 17.62 -9.46 -19.49
C ILE A 1042 18.30 -10.79 -19.13
N PRO A 1043 17.59 -11.93 -19.10
CA PRO A 1043 18.18 -13.26 -18.91
C PRO A 1043 19.31 -13.56 -19.89
N ASP A 1044 20.25 -14.40 -19.49
CA ASP A 1044 21.26 -14.95 -20.41
C ASP A 1044 20.61 -15.88 -21.44
N ILE A 1045 19.53 -16.56 -21.06
CA ILE A 1045 18.71 -17.39 -21.93
C ILE A 1045 17.26 -16.93 -21.85
N VAL A 1046 16.78 -16.32 -22.94
CA VAL A 1046 15.38 -15.87 -23.05
C VAL A 1046 14.49 -17.02 -23.49
N VAL A 1047 13.47 -17.32 -22.68
CA VAL A 1047 12.44 -18.34 -22.94
C VAL A 1047 11.15 -17.96 -22.21
N TYR A 1048 10.01 -18.13 -22.87
CA TYR A 1048 8.68 -17.84 -22.33
C TYR A 1048 7.90 -19.14 -22.08
N ASN A 1049 7.01 -19.14 -21.10
CA ASN A 1049 6.04 -20.22 -20.93
C ASN A 1049 4.87 -20.03 -21.89
N ASN A 1050 4.35 -21.13 -22.44
CA ASN A 1050 3.11 -21.07 -23.22
C ASN A 1050 1.91 -20.83 -22.29
N PRO A 1051 0.82 -20.22 -22.78
CA PRO A 1051 -0.37 -19.97 -21.97
C PRO A 1051 -0.96 -21.23 -21.31
N ASP A 1052 -0.80 -22.41 -21.92
CA ASP A 1052 -1.37 -23.68 -21.46
C ASP A 1052 -0.35 -24.63 -20.81
N ASP A 1053 0.89 -24.20 -20.57
CA ASP A 1053 1.92 -25.02 -19.90
C ASP A 1053 1.42 -25.52 -18.53
N LYS A 1054 0.65 -24.67 -17.81
CA LYS A 1054 0.05 -25.02 -16.52
C LYS A 1054 -0.97 -26.15 -16.66
N ALA A 1055 -1.89 -26.04 -17.61
CA ALA A 1055 -2.91 -27.06 -17.86
C ALA A 1055 -2.30 -28.41 -18.26
N LYS A 1056 -1.20 -28.37 -19.03
CA LYS A 1056 -0.43 -29.54 -19.46
C LYS A 1056 0.50 -30.11 -18.38
N ASN A 1057 0.55 -29.52 -17.18
CA ASN A 1057 1.44 -29.90 -16.09
C ASN A 1057 2.94 -29.89 -16.48
N ILE A 1058 3.35 -28.88 -17.25
CA ILE A 1058 4.75 -28.65 -17.65
C ILE A 1058 5.22 -27.24 -17.25
N ASP A 1059 6.50 -26.95 -17.52
CA ASP A 1059 7.11 -25.63 -17.32
C ASP A 1059 8.27 -25.44 -18.29
N THR A 1060 8.06 -24.68 -19.37
CA THR A 1060 9.06 -24.51 -20.41
C THR A 1060 10.32 -23.80 -19.90
N GLN A 1061 10.14 -22.74 -19.12
CA GLN A 1061 11.24 -21.97 -18.51
C GLN A 1061 12.05 -22.82 -17.52
N LEU A 1062 11.38 -23.51 -16.59
CA LEU A 1062 12.06 -24.36 -15.61
C LEU A 1062 12.79 -25.52 -16.28
N LYS A 1063 12.18 -26.16 -17.28
CA LYS A 1063 12.84 -27.23 -18.04
C LYS A 1063 14.13 -26.72 -18.68
N ARG A 1064 14.08 -25.57 -19.35
CA ARG A 1064 15.26 -24.97 -20.00
C ARG A 1064 16.37 -24.67 -18.99
N ALA A 1065 16.03 -24.18 -17.79
CA ALA A 1065 17.00 -23.92 -16.72
C ALA A 1065 17.62 -25.21 -16.15
N VAL A 1066 16.81 -26.25 -15.95
CA VAL A 1066 17.30 -27.57 -15.52
C VAL A 1066 18.25 -28.15 -16.56
N ASP A 1067 17.86 -28.16 -17.83
CA ASP A 1067 18.70 -28.65 -18.92
C ASP A 1067 20.05 -27.90 -18.99
N GLU A 1068 20.02 -26.57 -18.80
CA GLU A 1068 21.22 -25.72 -18.76
C GLU A 1068 22.14 -26.10 -17.60
N LEU A 1069 21.62 -26.12 -16.37
CA LEU A 1069 22.44 -26.39 -15.19
C LEU A 1069 23.06 -27.79 -15.24
N LEU A 1070 22.31 -28.79 -15.73
CA LEU A 1070 22.86 -30.14 -15.94
C LEU A 1070 23.98 -30.16 -16.98
N SER A 1071 23.95 -29.27 -17.98
CA SER A 1071 25.02 -29.16 -18.97
C SER A 1071 26.29 -28.54 -18.38
N GLN A 1072 26.15 -27.63 -17.42
CA GLN A 1072 27.25 -26.95 -16.72
C GLN A 1072 27.91 -27.81 -15.64
N LEU A 1073 27.22 -28.86 -15.16
CA LEU A 1073 27.73 -29.82 -14.18
C LEU A 1073 28.58 -30.95 -14.80
N LYS A 1074 28.69 -31.01 -16.13
CA LYS A 1074 29.37 -32.10 -16.85
C LYS A 1074 30.89 -31.97 -16.88
#